data_AF-A0A2M7QNQ9-F1
#
_entry.id   AF-A0A2M7QNQ9-F1
#
_cell.length_a   1.000
_cell.length_b   1.000
_cell.length_c   1.000
_cell.angle_alpha   90.00
_cell.angle_beta   90.00
_cell.angle_gamma   90.00
#
_symmetry.space_group_name_H-M   'P 1'
#
loop_
_entity.id
_entity.type
_entity.pdbx_description
1 polymer ?
#
loop_
_entity_poly.entity_id
_entity_poly.type
_entity_poly.pdbx_seq_one_letter_code
_entity_poly.pdbx_strand_id
1 'polypeptide(L)'
;PVVDAVVSLTGFSLVGGPAYNDSSAAADILSRLDVPYIAAHALEFQTLEEWRGGARGLTPVEATIMVAIPEIDGATGPTVFGGRSGAISGHCEGCDRSCDFTHGASARDMNVCAERAEMLARRVEKMIRLRRARRAERRIALTIFNFPPNAGATGTAAFLSVFESLFNTLGALRDAGYAVEVPESVDALRDRVLKGNADRFGQDANVHARISADDHVRREPHLDEIERQWGPAPGRQLTDGRDIFVLGEQFGNVFVGIQPGFGYEGDPMRLLFERGFAPTHAFSAYYRWLREDFDAHAVLHFGTHGALEFMPGKQTGLGGDDWPDRLIGDLPNLYLYAANNPSEGSLAKRRANATLISYMTPPLAAAGLYRGLLDLKASLERHRASLPEAVQERAELAVLIQAQAAAVDLCDAEPEWGDPDARIAAMTGKILELEYALIPHGLHIVGQPPNAEERADMMAAVAEAAHNANPPRAALEALVAGATPEAAAKAHGGEITVLRQVAELDRLLSKDTELPALIAALDGRFIRPAPGGDLLRSPDVLPTGRNLHGFDPFRIPSAYAVADGARQAAKLLARHMEGGADWPRTVAIVLWGADNLKSEGAPVSQAMALLGARPRMDGYGRVCGATLVPLEELGRPRIDVMATLSGIFRDLLPIQTRMLAEAAYLAASADEPAELNYVRANALAHMAKTGCDMETACLRVFSNADGAYGANVNMLVDSGAWDQEDELADAYTKRKCFAYGRDGQAKAQPELLNAVLSRVDMAYQNLESVELGVTTIDHYFDTLGGIGRAVKRARGEAAPTYISDQTRGEGKVRTLNEQVALETRTRMLNPKWYEGMLSHGHEGVRQIEASVTNTVGWSATTGAVDPWVYQRMTETFVLDAAMRKRLADLNPKASARMANRLIEAHERRYWEPDAETLEALRRAGEELEDRLEGVSIAAE
;
A
#
# COMPACT_ATOMS: atom_id res chain seq x y z
N PRO A 1 -16.53 -34.70 -4.04
CA PRO A 1 -15.41 -34.68 -5.02
C PRO A 1 -14.60 -35.97 -4.93
N VAL A 2 -14.12 -36.53 -6.04
CA VAL A 2 -13.21 -37.72 -6.05
C VAL A 2 -11.73 -37.33 -6.05
N VAL A 3 -11.45 -36.03 -6.00
CA VAL A 3 -10.11 -35.42 -5.92
C VAL A 3 -10.06 -34.49 -4.71
N ASP A 4 -8.86 -34.33 -4.13
CA ASP A 4 -8.62 -33.44 -2.99
C ASP A 4 -8.03 -32.08 -3.38
N ALA A 5 -7.40 -31.99 -4.55
CA ALA A 5 -6.86 -30.77 -5.14
C ALA A 5 -6.80 -30.92 -6.67
N VAL A 6 -6.80 -29.79 -7.39
CA VAL A 6 -6.59 -29.73 -8.84
C VAL A 6 -5.32 -28.94 -9.11
N VAL A 7 -4.42 -29.54 -9.89
CA VAL A 7 -3.21 -28.87 -10.40
C VAL A 7 -3.38 -28.69 -11.91
N SER A 8 -3.53 -27.45 -12.35
CA SER A 8 -3.55 -27.12 -13.78
C SER A 8 -2.12 -26.94 -14.27
N LEU A 9 -1.74 -27.74 -15.28
CA LEU A 9 -0.44 -27.65 -15.96
C LEU A 9 -0.54 -26.97 -17.34
N THR A 10 -1.69 -26.39 -17.67
CA THR A 10 -1.96 -25.86 -19.01
C THR A 10 -1.32 -24.50 -19.26
N GLY A 11 -1.03 -23.73 -18.21
CA GLY A 11 -0.57 -22.34 -18.31
C GLY A 11 -1.63 -21.36 -18.84
N PHE A 12 -2.91 -21.74 -18.84
CA PHE A 12 -4.02 -20.90 -19.32
C PHE A 12 -5.18 -20.85 -18.33
N SER A 13 -6.13 -19.95 -18.58
CA SER A 13 -7.43 -19.95 -17.91
C SER A 13 -8.13 -21.31 -18.08
N LEU A 14 -8.87 -21.73 -17.04
CA LEU A 14 -9.63 -22.98 -17.04
C LEU A 14 -10.71 -23.00 -18.13
N VAL A 15 -11.36 -21.86 -18.38
CA VAL A 15 -12.41 -21.70 -19.39
C VAL A 15 -11.99 -20.61 -20.36
N GLY A 16 -11.54 -21.02 -21.55
CA GLY A 16 -11.05 -20.11 -22.57
C GLY A 16 -9.85 -20.67 -23.32
N GLY A 17 -8.94 -19.79 -23.73
CA GLY A 17 -7.69 -20.10 -24.42
C GLY A 17 -6.73 -18.90 -24.42
N PRO A 18 -5.67 -18.93 -25.24
CA PRO A 18 -4.60 -17.92 -25.20
C PRO A 18 -5.04 -16.49 -25.59
N ALA A 19 -6.20 -16.36 -26.23
CA ALA A 19 -6.74 -15.09 -26.74
C ALA A 19 -8.00 -14.61 -26.01
N TYR A 20 -8.57 -15.42 -25.12
CA TYR A 20 -9.82 -15.12 -24.43
C TYR A 20 -9.96 -15.96 -23.16
N ASN A 21 -10.41 -15.36 -22.06
CA ASN A 21 -10.72 -16.04 -20.81
C ASN A 21 -12.14 -15.69 -20.33
N ASP A 22 -12.87 -16.70 -19.86
CA ASP A 22 -14.15 -16.56 -19.14
C ASP A 22 -13.95 -16.96 -17.68
N SER A 23 -13.36 -16.05 -16.91
CA SER A 23 -13.02 -16.30 -15.52
C SER A 23 -14.25 -16.44 -14.61
N SER A 24 -15.42 -15.89 -15.01
CA SER A 24 -16.66 -16.10 -14.27
C SER A 24 -17.12 -17.56 -14.36
N ALA A 25 -17.12 -18.13 -15.57
CA ALA A 25 -17.45 -19.53 -15.77
C ALA A 25 -16.45 -20.47 -15.08
N ALA A 26 -15.15 -20.13 -15.14
CA ALA A 26 -14.10 -20.86 -14.40
C ALA A 26 -14.36 -20.86 -12.89
N ALA A 27 -14.59 -19.68 -12.31
CA ALA A 27 -14.89 -19.54 -10.88
C ALA A 27 -16.14 -20.32 -10.47
N ASP A 28 -17.20 -20.35 -11.29
CA ASP A 28 -18.43 -21.10 -11.01
C ASP A 28 -18.24 -22.61 -11.03
N ILE A 29 -17.42 -23.13 -11.95
CA ILE A 29 -17.09 -24.57 -12.02
C ILE A 29 -16.22 -24.96 -10.82
N LEU A 30 -15.19 -24.17 -10.53
CA LEU A 30 -14.27 -24.42 -9.41
C LEU A 30 -14.98 -24.33 -8.05
N SER A 31 -15.91 -23.37 -7.89
CA SER A 31 -16.74 -23.25 -6.69
C SER A 31 -17.59 -24.49 -6.45
N ARG A 32 -18.10 -25.14 -7.52
CA ARG A 32 -18.87 -26.39 -7.39
C ARG A 32 -17.99 -27.60 -7.07
N LEU A 33 -16.74 -27.59 -7.54
CA LEU A 33 -15.78 -28.66 -7.26
C LEU A 33 -15.28 -28.58 -5.80
N ASP A 34 -15.14 -27.37 -5.26
CA ASP A 34 -14.82 -27.06 -3.87
C ASP A 34 -13.54 -27.73 -3.33
N VAL A 35 -12.46 -27.62 -4.13
CA VAL A 35 -11.11 -28.09 -3.82
C VAL A 35 -10.08 -27.03 -4.21
N PRO A 36 -8.86 -27.05 -3.65
CA PRO A 36 -7.82 -26.09 -4.00
C PRO A 36 -7.49 -26.19 -5.50
N TYR A 37 -7.38 -25.04 -6.16
CA TYR A 37 -6.99 -24.92 -7.55
C TYR A 37 -5.60 -24.28 -7.64
N ILE A 38 -4.62 -25.08 -8.04
CA ILE A 38 -3.21 -24.69 -8.12
C ILE A 38 -2.84 -24.57 -9.60
N ALA A 39 -2.24 -23.45 -9.99
CA ALA A 39 -1.71 -23.27 -11.34
C ALA A 39 -0.20 -23.50 -11.34
N ALA A 40 0.28 -24.41 -12.18
CA ALA A 40 1.68 -24.61 -12.44
C ALA A 40 1.94 -24.58 -13.95
N HIS A 41 3.11 -24.10 -14.35
CA HIS A 41 3.38 -23.81 -15.75
C HIS A 41 4.76 -24.30 -16.18
N ALA A 42 4.82 -24.75 -17.44
CA ALA A 42 6.06 -24.97 -18.15
C ALA A 42 6.40 -23.73 -18.97
N LEU A 43 7.66 -23.35 -19.00
CA LEU A 43 8.13 -22.21 -19.79
C LEU A 43 8.03 -22.53 -21.28
N GLU A 44 7.39 -21.64 -22.03
CA GLU A 44 7.08 -21.82 -23.45
C GLU A 44 7.86 -20.82 -24.32
N PHE A 45 8.01 -19.59 -23.84
CA PHE A 45 8.56 -18.47 -24.60
C PHE A 45 10.01 -18.14 -24.22
N GLN A 46 10.45 -18.59 -23.04
CA GLN A 46 11.84 -18.53 -22.60
C GLN A 46 12.37 -19.92 -22.27
N THR A 47 13.68 -20.10 -22.33
CA THR A 47 14.30 -21.36 -21.91
C THR A 47 14.47 -21.44 -20.39
N LEU A 48 14.67 -22.65 -19.86
CA LEU A 48 15.00 -22.87 -18.45
C LEU A 48 16.28 -22.11 -18.05
N GLU A 49 17.26 -22.03 -18.95
CA GLU A 49 18.51 -21.29 -18.72
C GLU A 49 18.27 -19.78 -18.64
N GLU A 50 17.46 -19.22 -19.54
CA GLU A 50 17.10 -17.80 -19.53
C GLU A 50 16.33 -17.43 -18.26
N TRP A 51 15.37 -18.27 -17.86
CA TRP A 51 14.62 -18.11 -16.61
C TRP A 51 15.52 -18.12 -15.37
N ARG A 52 16.41 -19.11 -15.29
CA ARG A 52 17.34 -19.26 -14.17
C ARG A 52 18.31 -18.08 -14.08
N GLY A 53 18.92 -17.71 -15.21
CA GLY A 53 19.87 -16.59 -15.28
C GLY A 53 19.24 -15.21 -15.12
N GLY A 54 17.93 -15.08 -15.32
CA GLY A 54 17.20 -13.82 -15.20
C GLY A 54 16.80 -13.47 -13.77
N ALA A 55 17.13 -12.25 -13.31
CA ALA A 55 16.67 -11.70 -12.02
C ALA A 55 15.15 -11.44 -11.99
N ARG A 56 14.51 -11.30 -13.16
CA ARG A 56 13.06 -11.08 -13.27
C ARG A 56 12.24 -12.34 -13.01
N GLY A 57 12.75 -13.50 -13.40
CA GLY A 57 11.97 -14.74 -13.49
C GLY A 57 11.22 -14.84 -14.82
N LEU A 58 9.89 -14.81 -14.82
CA LEU A 58 9.11 -14.96 -16.06
C LEU A 58 9.19 -13.73 -16.98
N THR A 59 9.13 -13.95 -18.29
CA THR A 59 8.91 -12.84 -19.24
C THR A 59 7.57 -12.15 -18.96
N PRO A 60 7.40 -10.85 -19.33
CA PRO A 60 6.12 -10.15 -19.19
C PRO A 60 4.91 -10.87 -19.79
N VAL A 61 5.12 -11.54 -20.93
CA VAL A 61 4.08 -12.29 -21.63
C VAL A 61 3.72 -13.56 -20.84
N GLU A 62 4.70 -14.32 -20.37
CA GLU A 62 4.46 -15.53 -19.56
C GLU A 62 3.86 -15.20 -18.20
N ALA A 63 4.35 -14.18 -17.51
CA ALA A 63 3.78 -13.70 -16.26
C ALA A 63 2.29 -13.32 -16.41
N THR A 64 1.92 -12.72 -17.55
CA THR A 64 0.53 -12.37 -17.80
C THR A 64 -0.34 -13.61 -18.06
N ILE A 65 0.09 -14.47 -18.99
CA ILE A 65 -0.71 -15.61 -19.45
C ILE A 65 -0.79 -16.72 -18.40
N MET A 66 0.33 -17.03 -17.74
CA MET A 66 0.49 -18.20 -16.88
C MET A 66 0.29 -17.90 -15.39
N VAL A 67 0.25 -16.63 -15.00
CA VAL A 67 0.08 -16.21 -13.60
C VAL A 67 -1.09 -15.26 -13.45
N ALA A 68 -1.04 -14.07 -14.06
CA ALA A 68 -2.08 -13.05 -13.84
C ALA A 68 -3.48 -13.49 -14.29
N ILE A 69 -3.62 -14.14 -15.46
CA ILE A 69 -4.94 -14.62 -15.93
C ILE A 69 -5.47 -15.77 -15.03
N PRO A 70 -4.69 -16.82 -14.71
CA PRO A 70 -5.13 -17.85 -13.75
C PRO A 70 -5.48 -17.32 -12.36
N GLU A 71 -4.85 -16.24 -11.88
CA GLU A 71 -5.25 -15.59 -10.62
C GLU A 71 -6.71 -15.12 -10.65
N ILE A 72 -7.21 -14.64 -11.80
CA ILE A 72 -8.59 -14.18 -12.00
C ILE A 72 -9.58 -15.36 -11.94
N ASP A 73 -9.15 -16.56 -12.36
CA ASP A 73 -9.94 -17.78 -12.20
C ASP A 73 -9.99 -18.27 -10.75
N GLY A 74 -9.16 -17.70 -9.87
CA GLY A 74 -9.01 -18.11 -8.47
C GLY A 74 -7.87 -19.09 -8.23
N ALA A 75 -6.93 -19.24 -9.17
CA ALA A 75 -5.76 -20.07 -8.97
C ALA A 75 -4.83 -19.53 -7.88
N THR A 76 -4.11 -20.45 -7.26
CA THR A 76 -3.15 -20.20 -6.19
C THR A 76 -1.83 -20.91 -6.50
N GLY A 77 -0.77 -20.52 -5.78
CA GLY A 77 0.52 -21.21 -5.83
C GLY A 77 1.20 -21.30 -7.21
N PRO A 78 1.35 -20.19 -7.97
CA PRO A 78 1.96 -20.22 -9.30
C PRO A 78 3.38 -20.79 -9.24
N THR A 79 3.58 -21.97 -9.84
CA THR A 79 4.86 -22.69 -9.76
C THR A 79 5.37 -23.08 -11.15
N VAL A 80 6.60 -22.71 -11.49
CA VAL A 80 7.31 -23.24 -12.65
C VAL A 80 7.67 -24.69 -12.37
N PHE A 81 7.38 -25.65 -13.26
CA PHE A 81 7.79 -27.06 -13.06
C PHE A 81 8.71 -27.61 -14.16
N GLY A 82 8.86 -26.88 -15.26
CA GLY A 82 9.64 -27.30 -16.42
C GLY A 82 9.62 -26.25 -17.52
N GLY A 83 10.14 -26.60 -18.69
CA GLY A 83 10.20 -25.70 -19.84
C GLY A 83 11.13 -26.22 -20.92
N ARG A 84 11.23 -25.47 -22.01
CA ARG A 84 12.22 -25.77 -23.07
C ARG A 84 13.64 -25.50 -22.57
N SER A 85 14.60 -26.29 -23.03
CA SER A 85 16.03 -26.02 -22.82
C SER A 85 16.65 -25.56 -24.14
N GLY A 86 17.50 -24.53 -24.07
CA GLY A 86 18.30 -24.09 -25.22
C GLY A 86 19.48 -25.02 -25.52
N ALA A 87 19.81 -25.94 -24.60
CA ALA A 87 20.92 -26.86 -24.74
C ALA A 87 20.50 -28.14 -25.49
N ILE A 88 21.07 -28.34 -26.69
CA ILE A 88 20.97 -29.62 -27.42
C ILE A 88 21.85 -30.70 -26.76
N SER A 89 22.82 -30.29 -25.93
CA SER A 89 23.64 -31.18 -25.11
C SER A 89 24.20 -30.41 -23.90
N GLY A 90 23.90 -30.87 -22.68
CA GLY A 90 24.44 -30.29 -21.45
C GLY A 90 23.60 -30.64 -20.22
N HIS A 91 24.21 -30.48 -19.04
CA HIS A 91 23.52 -30.52 -17.76
C HIS A 91 23.00 -29.12 -17.42
N CYS A 92 21.84 -29.04 -16.75
CA CYS A 92 21.34 -27.82 -16.16
C CYS A 92 22.27 -27.38 -15.02
N GLU A 93 22.92 -26.23 -15.13
CA GLU A 93 23.76 -25.68 -14.06
C GLU A 93 22.97 -24.84 -13.04
N GLY A 94 21.64 -24.80 -13.16
CA GLY A 94 20.80 -23.87 -12.41
C GLY A 94 20.44 -24.29 -10.98
N CYS A 95 20.80 -25.51 -10.54
CA CYS A 95 20.68 -25.97 -9.15
C CYS A 95 21.47 -27.27 -8.94
N ASP A 96 21.57 -27.70 -7.69
CA ASP A 96 22.32 -28.91 -7.27
C ASP A 96 21.81 -30.22 -7.88
N ARG A 97 20.64 -30.20 -8.55
CA ARG A 97 20.11 -31.38 -9.25
C ARG A 97 20.83 -31.71 -10.55
N SER A 98 21.53 -30.75 -11.16
CA SER A 98 22.30 -30.94 -12.40
C SER A 98 21.57 -31.77 -13.48
N CYS A 99 20.29 -31.47 -13.72
CA CYS A 99 19.41 -32.26 -14.60
C CYS A 99 20.00 -32.42 -16.00
N ASP A 100 19.97 -33.62 -16.56
CA ASP A 100 20.51 -33.92 -17.89
C ASP A 100 19.42 -33.79 -18.98
N PHE A 101 19.66 -32.93 -19.98
CA PHE A 101 18.74 -32.69 -21.10
C PHE A 101 19.17 -33.35 -22.42
N THR A 102 20.24 -34.17 -22.40
CA THR A 102 20.83 -34.81 -23.60
C THR A 102 19.94 -35.86 -24.29
N HIS A 103 18.77 -36.17 -23.72
CA HIS A 103 17.88 -37.23 -24.20
C HIS A 103 16.72 -36.72 -25.07
N GLY A 104 16.66 -35.41 -25.35
CA GLY A 104 15.66 -34.82 -26.24
C GLY A 104 15.88 -35.20 -27.71
N ALA A 105 14.82 -35.56 -28.42
CA ALA A 105 14.85 -35.77 -29.87
C ALA A 105 14.94 -34.43 -30.63
N SER A 106 14.56 -33.32 -29.98
CA SER A 106 14.57 -31.97 -30.53
C SER A 106 14.89 -30.90 -29.47
N ALA A 107 15.50 -29.79 -29.90
CA ALA A 107 15.67 -28.57 -29.10
C ALA A 107 14.33 -27.91 -28.66
N ARG A 108 13.19 -28.42 -29.14
CA ARG A 108 11.84 -27.95 -28.77
C ARG A 108 11.17 -28.77 -27.67
N ASP A 109 11.81 -29.86 -27.24
CA ASP A 109 11.23 -30.76 -26.26
C ASP A 109 11.11 -30.07 -24.89
N MET A 110 10.00 -30.31 -24.20
CA MET A 110 9.79 -29.84 -22.84
C MET A 110 10.59 -30.70 -21.86
N ASN A 111 11.37 -30.07 -21.02
CA ASN A 111 12.17 -30.70 -19.98
C ASN A 111 11.60 -30.36 -18.60
N VAL A 112 11.72 -31.31 -17.67
CA VAL A 112 11.30 -31.11 -16.27
C VAL A 112 12.44 -30.45 -15.49
N CYS A 113 12.10 -29.46 -14.68
CA CYS A 113 12.99 -28.99 -13.61
C CYS A 113 12.70 -29.83 -12.36
N ALA A 114 13.51 -30.87 -12.11
CA ALA A 114 13.22 -31.87 -11.08
C ALA A 114 13.00 -31.24 -9.68
N GLU A 115 13.86 -30.29 -9.31
CA GLU A 115 13.78 -29.57 -8.03
C GLU A 115 12.44 -28.85 -7.86
N ARG A 116 11.96 -28.15 -8.90
CA ARG A 116 10.69 -27.45 -8.86
C ARG A 116 9.48 -28.37 -8.90
N ALA A 117 9.55 -29.44 -9.69
CA ALA A 117 8.50 -30.47 -9.73
C ALA A 117 8.34 -31.15 -8.36
N GLU A 118 9.45 -31.43 -7.66
CA GLU A 118 9.44 -31.95 -6.30
C GLU A 118 8.82 -30.95 -5.30
N MET A 119 9.18 -29.66 -5.39
CA MET A 119 8.59 -28.64 -4.52
C MET A 119 7.08 -28.50 -4.75
N LEU A 120 6.64 -28.49 -6.01
CA LEU A 120 5.21 -28.50 -6.37
C LEU A 120 4.50 -29.72 -5.75
N ALA A 121 5.09 -30.90 -5.86
CA ALA A 121 4.53 -32.12 -5.28
C ALA A 121 4.41 -32.03 -3.75
N ARG A 122 5.44 -31.54 -3.05
CA ARG A 122 5.42 -31.33 -1.59
C ARG A 122 4.33 -30.34 -1.16
N ARG A 123 4.17 -29.23 -1.88
CA ARG A 123 3.11 -28.23 -1.64
C ARG A 123 1.72 -28.84 -1.78
N VAL A 124 1.49 -29.59 -2.85
CA VAL A 124 0.22 -30.28 -3.09
C VAL A 124 -0.03 -31.31 -1.99
N GLU A 125 1.00 -32.07 -1.58
CA GLU A 125 0.89 -33.05 -0.49
C GLU A 125 0.52 -32.39 0.84
N LYS A 126 1.18 -31.30 1.24
CA LYS A 126 0.85 -30.55 2.45
C LYS A 126 -0.55 -29.94 2.40
N MET A 127 -0.99 -29.44 1.25
CA MET A 127 -2.37 -28.95 1.05
C MET A 127 -3.40 -30.08 1.24
N ILE A 128 -3.14 -31.27 0.69
CA ILE A 128 -3.99 -32.45 0.86
C ILE A 128 -3.97 -32.90 2.33
N ARG A 129 -2.81 -32.87 3.00
CA ARG A 129 -2.67 -33.17 4.43
C ARG A 129 -3.54 -32.22 5.27
N LEU A 130 -3.51 -30.92 5.01
CA LEU A 130 -4.35 -29.93 5.67
C LEU A 130 -5.84 -30.29 5.51
N ARG A 131 -6.28 -30.52 4.27
CA ARG A 131 -7.68 -30.84 3.95
C ARG A 131 -8.16 -32.12 4.64
N ARG A 132 -7.34 -33.16 4.64
CA ARG A 132 -7.69 -34.48 5.22
C ARG A 132 -7.58 -34.54 6.74
N ALA A 133 -6.74 -33.71 7.36
CA ALA A 133 -6.61 -33.66 8.82
C ALA A 133 -7.92 -33.20 9.49
N ARG A 134 -8.26 -33.81 10.63
CA ARG A 134 -9.42 -33.37 11.43
C ARG A 134 -9.11 -32.00 12.04
N ARG A 135 -10.09 -31.09 12.07
CA ARG A 135 -9.93 -29.73 12.61
C ARG A 135 -9.28 -29.70 14.00
N ALA A 136 -9.67 -30.60 14.90
CA ALA A 136 -9.10 -30.71 16.24
C ALA A 136 -7.60 -31.06 16.27
N GLU A 137 -7.08 -31.70 15.22
CA GLU A 137 -5.66 -32.11 15.10
C GLU A 137 -4.82 -31.11 14.30
N ARG A 138 -5.46 -30.15 13.63
CA ARG A 138 -4.75 -29.16 12.81
C ARG A 138 -4.00 -28.18 13.70
N ARG A 139 -2.72 -28.01 13.39
CA ARG A 139 -1.83 -27.00 13.96
C ARG A 139 -1.76 -25.81 13.04
N ILE A 140 -2.22 -24.64 13.50
CA ILE A 140 -2.31 -23.44 12.68
C ILE A 140 -1.38 -22.38 13.26
N ALA A 141 -0.48 -21.85 12.43
CA ALA A 141 0.35 -20.70 12.79
C ALA A 141 -0.34 -19.42 12.32
N LEU A 142 -0.52 -18.46 13.22
CA LEU A 142 -1.04 -17.12 12.96
C LEU A 142 0.13 -16.14 13.10
N THR A 143 0.66 -15.64 11.99
CA THR A 143 1.81 -14.73 11.99
C THR A 143 1.32 -13.28 11.94
N ILE A 144 1.60 -12.51 12.99
CA ILE A 144 1.37 -11.05 13.03
C ILE A 144 2.68 -10.30 12.75
N PHE A 145 2.56 -9.05 12.28
CA PHE A 145 3.70 -8.25 11.86
C PHE A 145 4.11 -7.21 12.90
N ASN A 146 5.40 -6.92 12.95
CA ASN A 146 6.00 -5.87 13.76
C ASN A 146 6.84 -4.99 12.84
N PHE A 147 6.18 -4.20 11.98
CA PHE A 147 6.83 -3.34 11.01
C PHE A 147 6.26 -1.91 11.00
N PRO A 148 7.11 -0.87 11.05
CA PRO A 148 8.54 -0.91 11.41
C PRO A 148 8.73 -1.58 12.79
N PRO A 149 9.83 -2.34 13.01
CA PRO A 149 10.02 -3.14 14.22
C PRO A 149 10.36 -2.25 15.40
N ASN A 150 9.31 -1.65 15.96
CA ASN A 150 9.34 -0.98 17.24
C ASN A 150 8.19 -1.53 18.07
N ALA A 151 8.36 -1.59 19.37
CA ALA A 151 7.47 -2.37 20.22
C ALA A 151 6.11 -1.72 20.53
N GLY A 152 5.83 -0.55 19.94
CA GLY A 152 4.48 0.01 19.84
C GLY A 152 3.76 -0.38 18.54
N ALA A 153 4.45 -1.02 17.59
CA ALA A 153 3.97 -1.37 16.26
C ALA A 153 3.63 -2.86 16.06
N THR A 154 3.75 -3.70 17.09
CA THR A 154 3.36 -5.11 16.95
C THR A 154 1.85 -5.23 16.72
N GLY A 155 1.47 -5.92 15.65
CA GLY A 155 0.10 -5.92 15.13
C GLY A 155 -0.12 -4.88 14.02
N THR A 156 0.89 -4.61 13.18
CA THR A 156 0.71 -3.73 12.02
C THR A 156 -0.08 -4.43 10.90
N ALA A 157 -1.19 -3.81 10.51
CA ALA A 157 -1.92 -4.12 9.28
C ALA A 157 -2.62 -2.85 8.77
N ALA A 158 -2.86 -2.75 7.46
CA ALA A 158 -3.57 -1.63 6.87
C ALA A 158 -5.02 -1.56 7.36
N PHE A 159 -5.31 -0.60 8.24
CA PHE A 159 -6.64 -0.30 8.74
C PHE A 159 -7.41 -1.49 9.37
N LEU A 160 -6.68 -2.46 9.92
CA LEU A 160 -7.25 -3.61 10.61
C LEU A 160 -6.96 -3.48 12.11
N SER A 161 -7.97 -3.73 12.95
CA SER A 161 -7.77 -3.97 14.37
C SER A 161 -7.28 -5.41 14.56
N VAL A 162 -5.98 -5.60 14.63
CA VAL A 162 -5.33 -6.93 14.58
C VAL A 162 -5.71 -7.76 15.79
N PHE A 163 -5.59 -7.24 17.02
CA PHE A 163 -5.86 -8.05 18.22
C PHE A 163 -7.35 -8.38 18.38
N GLU A 164 -8.27 -7.48 18.02
CA GLU A 164 -9.72 -7.77 18.02
C GLU A 164 -10.07 -8.81 16.96
N SER A 165 -9.54 -8.65 15.75
CA SER A 165 -9.73 -9.60 14.65
C SER A 165 -9.11 -10.98 14.96
N LEU A 166 -7.97 -11.00 15.63
CA LEU A 166 -7.31 -12.23 16.09
C LEU A 166 -8.17 -12.92 17.14
N PHE A 167 -8.69 -12.18 18.12
CA PHE A 167 -9.61 -12.71 19.13
C PHE A 167 -10.85 -13.35 18.51
N ASN A 168 -11.49 -12.66 17.56
CA ASN A 168 -12.61 -13.19 16.79
C ASN A 168 -12.23 -14.44 15.98
N THR A 169 -11.03 -14.46 15.40
CA THR A 169 -10.50 -15.62 14.67
C THR A 169 -10.30 -16.83 15.59
N LEU A 170 -9.73 -16.64 16.78
CA LEU A 170 -9.58 -17.73 17.77
C LEU A 170 -10.95 -18.27 18.21
N GLY A 171 -11.94 -17.38 18.41
CA GLY A 171 -13.33 -17.75 18.68
C GLY A 171 -13.94 -18.59 17.55
N ALA A 172 -13.80 -18.15 16.31
CA ALA A 172 -14.31 -18.87 15.13
C ALA A 172 -13.62 -20.23 14.93
N LEU A 173 -12.32 -20.33 15.21
CA LEU A 173 -11.58 -21.60 15.18
C LEU A 173 -12.13 -22.56 16.24
N ARG A 174 -12.37 -22.10 17.46
CA ARG A 174 -12.98 -22.91 18.53
C ARG A 174 -14.35 -23.43 18.09
N ASP A 175 -15.20 -22.53 17.60
CA ASP A 175 -16.58 -22.84 17.22
C ASP A 175 -16.63 -23.77 16.00
N ALA A 176 -15.62 -23.71 15.12
CA ALA A 176 -15.41 -24.63 14.02
C ALA A 176 -14.86 -26.01 14.45
N GLY A 177 -14.43 -26.18 15.71
CA GLY A 177 -13.95 -27.45 16.27
C GLY A 177 -12.43 -27.64 16.23
N TYR A 178 -11.64 -26.56 16.13
CA TYR A 178 -10.19 -26.60 16.33
C TYR A 178 -9.87 -26.68 17.82
N ALA A 179 -8.76 -27.33 18.17
CA ALA A 179 -8.25 -27.33 19.53
C ALA A 179 -7.54 -26.00 19.81
N VAL A 180 -8.26 -25.02 20.33
CA VAL A 180 -7.74 -23.67 20.62
C VAL A 180 -8.23 -23.19 21.97
N GLU A 181 -7.33 -22.53 22.71
CA GLU A 181 -7.65 -21.87 23.97
C GLU A 181 -7.91 -20.39 23.70
N VAL A 182 -9.16 -19.95 23.76
CA VAL A 182 -9.50 -18.53 23.56
C VAL A 182 -9.31 -17.79 24.88
N PRO A 183 -8.48 -16.74 24.95
CA PRO A 183 -8.33 -15.91 26.15
C PRO A 183 -9.65 -15.26 26.59
N GLU A 184 -9.69 -14.74 27.82
CA GLU A 184 -10.91 -14.13 28.38
C GLU A 184 -11.30 -12.80 27.71
N SER A 185 -10.32 -12.09 27.14
CA SER A 185 -10.51 -10.80 26.47
C SER A 185 -9.42 -10.52 25.44
N VAL A 186 -9.64 -9.50 24.61
CA VAL A 186 -8.65 -8.97 23.66
C VAL A 186 -7.38 -8.51 24.39
N ASP A 187 -7.53 -7.84 25.54
CA ASP A 187 -6.39 -7.40 26.36
C ASP A 187 -5.61 -8.59 26.94
N ALA A 188 -6.30 -9.65 27.39
CA ALA A 188 -5.65 -10.86 27.88
C ALA A 188 -4.88 -11.58 26.77
N LEU A 189 -5.43 -11.62 25.55
CA LEU A 189 -4.74 -12.12 24.36
C LEU A 189 -3.47 -11.30 24.07
N ARG A 190 -3.61 -9.96 24.00
CA ARG A 190 -2.50 -9.05 23.73
C ARG A 190 -1.40 -9.16 24.78
N ASP A 191 -1.74 -9.18 26.06
CA ASP A 191 -0.78 -9.24 27.15
C ASP A 191 -0.02 -10.58 27.19
N ARG A 192 -0.66 -11.70 26.84
CA ARG A 192 0.03 -12.99 26.71
C ARG A 192 1.03 -13.00 25.56
N VAL A 193 0.72 -12.34 24.44
CA VAL A 193 1.60 -12.27 23.26
C VAL A 193 2.74 -11.26 23.48
N LEU A 194 2.45 -10.07 24.02
CA LEU A 194 3.41 -8.95 24.10
C LEU A 194 4.16 -8.85 25.43
N LYS A 195 3.60 -9.32 26.55
CA LYS A 195 4.23 -9.17 27.86
C LYS A 195 4.82 -10.48 28.34
N GLY A 196 4.00 -11.51 28.56
CA GLY A 196 4.42 -12.87 28.94
C GLY A 196 5.72 -12.92 29.77
N ASN A 197 6.79 -13.45 29.18
CA ASN A 197 8.14 -13.50 29.75
C ASN A 197 9.14 -12.48 29.12
N ALA A 198 8.66 -11.45 28.42
CA ALA A 198 9.43 -10.48 27.65
C ALA A 198 10.55 -9.82 28.48
N ASP A 199 10.22 -9.28 29.67
CA ASP A 199 11.17 -8.62 30.57
C ASP A 199 12.32 -9.54 31.00
N ARG A 200 12.04 -10.83 31.17
CA ARG A 200 13.05 -11.83 31.57
C ARG A 200 14.13 -12.00 30.50
N PHE A 201 13.76 -11.85 29.23
CA PHE A 201 14.65 -12.04 28.09
C PHE A 201 15.07 -10.72 27.44
N GLY A 202 14.66 -9.57 28.00
CA GLY A 202 14.89 -8.25 27.41
C GLY A 202 14.36 -8.16 25.98
N GLN A 203 13.21 -8.77 25.72
CA GLN A 203 12.54 -8.74 24.41
C GLN A 203 11.29 -7.87 24.47
N ASP A 204 10.78 -7.50 23.30
CA ASP A 204 9.56 -6.70 23.18
C ASP A 204 8.27 -7.52 23.25
N ALA A 205 8.38 -8.85 23.22
CA ALA A 205 7.27 -9.77 23.24
C ALA A 205 7.62 -11.09 23.94
N ASN A 206 6.61 -11.91 24.20
CA ASN A 206 6.78 -13.21 24.84
C ASN A 206 7.68 -14.13 23.99
N VAL A 207 8.73 -14.68 24.59
CA VAL A 207 9.60 -15.70 24.00
C VAL A 207 8.95 -17.06 24.18
N HIS A 208 8.35 -17.58 23.11
CA HIS A 208 7.67 -18.87 23.12
C HIS A 208 8.65 -20.05 23.02
N ALA A 209 9.58 -19.98 22.06
CA ALA A 209 10.57 -21.03 21.83
C ALA A 209 11.99 -20.46 21.73
N ARG A 210 12.96 -21.31 22.10
CA ARG A 210 14.39 -21.03 22.06
C ARG A 210 15.07 -22.12 21.24
N ILE A 211 15.71 -21.73 20.16
CA ILE A 211 16.41 -22.61 19.23
C ILE A 211 17.90 -22.43 19.48
N SER A 212 18.59 -23.46 19.94
CA SER A 212 20.03 -23.32 20.21
C SER A 212 20.80 -23.03 18.93
N ALA A 213 21.87 -22.22 19.04
CA ALA A 213 22.76 -21.95 17.92
C ALA A 213 23.27 -23.25 17.28
N ASP A 214 23.63 -24.25 18.09
CA ASP A 214 24.06 -25.57 17.60
C ASP A 214 22.97 -26.29 16.76
N ASP A 215 21.70 -26.21 17.18
CA ASP A 215 20.61 -26.81 16.41
C ASP A 215 20.39 -26.07 15.10
N HIS A 216 20.46 -24.72 15.13
CA HIS A 216 20.36 -23.89 13.94
C HIS A 216 21.48 -24.16 12.95
N VAL A 217 22.74 -24.17 13.40
CA VAL A 217 23.91 -24.48 12.57
C VAL A 217 23.79 -25.85 11.91
N ARG A 218 23.26 -26.85 12.64
CA ARG A 218 23.12 -28.21 12.12
C ARG A 218 21.99 -28.35 11.09
N ARG A 219 20.90 -27.60 11.25
CA ARG A 219 19.65 -27.80 10.48
C ARG A 219 19.40 -26.76 9.41
N GLU A 220 20.08 -25.62 9.41
CA GLU A 220 19.90 -24.56 8.42
C GLU A 220 20.67 -24.87 7.13
N PRO A 221 20.00 -25.23 6.01
CA PRO A 221 20.68 -25.63 4.78
C PRO A 221 21.40 -24.47 4.10
N HIS A 222 20.95 -23.23 4.34
CA HIS A 222 21.48 -22.02 3.71
C HIS A 222 22.34 -21.18 4.66
N LEU A 223 22.94 -21.83 5.69
CA LEU A 223 23.68 -21.15 6.75
C LEU A 223 24.81 -20.27 6.20
N ASP A 224 25.58 -20.78 5.23
CA ASP A 224 26.69 -20.05 4.63
C ASP A 224 26.26 -18.71 4.01
N GLU A 225 25.09 -18.65 3.38
CA GLU A 225 24.56 -17.43 2.78
C GLU A 225 24.15 -16.42 3.87
N ILE A 226 23.53 -16.92 4.95
CA ILE A 226 23.11 -16.11 6.10
C ILE A 226 24.33 -15.57 6.86
N GLU A 227 25.32 -16.42 7.15
CA GLU A 227 26.51 -16.05 7.94
C GLU A 227 27.41 -15.06 7.21
N ARG A 228 27.48 -15.12 5.87
CA ARG A 228 28.19 -14.12 5.07
C ARG A 228 27.68 -12.71 5.31
N GLN A 229 26.40 -12.54 5.64
CA GLN A 229 25.82 -11.23 5.86
C GLN A 229 25.66 -10.88 7.35
N TRP A 230 25.27 -11.85 8.17
CA TRP A 230 24.86 -11.62 9.55
C TRP A 230 25.90 -12.08 10.59
N GLY A 231 27.03 -12.62 10.13
CA GLY A 231 28.04 -13.23 10.98
C GLY A 231 27.60 -14.63 11.46
N PRO A 232 28.39 -15.29 12.31
CA PRO A 232 28.08 -16.64 12.77
C PRO A 232 26.77 -16.71 13.57
N ALA A 233 26.07 -17.84 13.48
CA ALA A 233 24.90 -18.10 14.32
C ALA A 233 25.24 -17.97 15.83
N PRO A 234 24.33 -17.43 16.67
CA PRO A 234 22.93 -17.09 16.40
C PRO A 234 22.71 -15.69 15.79
N GLY A 235 23.76 -14.95 15.41
CA GLY A 235 23.65 -13.57 14.96
C GLY A 235 23.45 -12.60 16.13
N ARG A 236 22.77 -11.46 15.86
CA ARG A 236 22.52 -10.39 16.86
C ARG A 236 21.05 -10.13 17.12
N GLN A 237 20.17 -10.55 16.22
CA GLN A 237 18.74 -10.29 16.29
C GLN A 237 18.02 -11.40 17.05
N LEU A 238 17.14 -11.02 17.99
CA LEU A 238 16.27 -11.93 18.76
C LEU A 238 17.05 -13.10 19.39
N THR A 239 18.10 -12.81 20.15
CA THR A 239 18.95 -13.84 20.77
C THR A 239 19.53 -13.39 22.12
N ASP A 240 19.78 -14.34 23.01
CA ASP A 240 20.60 -14.17 24.23
C ASP A 240 22.10 -14.47 23.99
N GLY A 241 22.52 -14.62 22.73
CA GLY A 241 23.86 -15.02 22.33
C GLY A 241 24.10 -16.53 22.35
N ARG A 242 23.17 -17.33 22.88
CA ARG A 242 23.23 -18.80 22.85
C ARG A 242 22.10 -19.39 22.03
N ASP A 243 20.89 -18.86 22.20
CA ASP A 243 19.68 -19.35 21.58
C ASP A 243 19.03 -18.24 20.74
N ILE A 244 18.44 -18.61 19.61
CA ILE A 244 17.58 -17.78 18.77
C ILE A 244 16.15 -17.86 19.30
N PHE A 245 15.47 -16.74 19.42
CA PHE A 245 14.12 -16.64 19.97
C PHE A 245 13.05 -16.68 18.89
N VAL A 246 11.98 -17.43 19.16
CA VAL A 246 10.71 -17.35 18.45
C VAL A 246 9.72 -16.63 19.35
N LEU A 247 9.33 -15.42 18.95
CA LEU A 247 8.40 -14.57 19.68
C LEU A 247 6.95 -14.95 19.35
N GLY A 248 6.08 -14.99 20.36
CA GLY A 248 4.68 -15.35 20.20
C GLY A 248 4.10 -16.06 21.41
N GLU A 249 2.93 -16.66 21.25
CA GLU A 249 2.27 -17.47 22.28
C GLU A 249 1.45 -18.60 21.65
N GLN A 250 1.37 -19.76 22.32
CA GLN A 250 0.58 -20.90 21.86
C GLN A 250 -0.72 -21.06 22.66
N PHE A 251 -1.82 -21.19 21.93
CA PHE A 251 -3.19 -21.36 22.39
C PHE A 251 -3.74 -22.71 21.92
N GLY A 252 -3.42 -23.79 22.63
CA GLY A 252 -3.74 -25.15 22.18
C GLY A 252 -2.93 -25.55 20.94
N ASN A 253 -3.59 -25.88 19.83
CA ASN A 253 -2.94 -26.18 18.55
C ASN A 253 -2.78 -24.93 17.65
N VAL A 254 -3.08 -23.74 18.16
CA VAL A 254 -2.89 -22.48 17.41
C VAL A 254 -1.71 -21.73 18.00
N PHE A 255 -0.73 -21.36 17.19
CA PHE A 255 0.40 -20.53 17.60
C PHE A 255 0.24 -19.13 17.02
N VAL A 256 0.26 -18.08 17.86
CA VAL A 256 0.31 -16.68 17.42
C VAL A 256 1.75 -16.22 17.50
N GLY A 257 2.41 -16.11 16.35
CA GLY A 257 3.81 -15.72 16.24
C GLY A 257 4.00 -14.29 15.74
N ILE A 258 5.08 -13.64 16.16
CA ILE A 258 5.49 -12.34 15.65
C ILE A 258 6.59 -12.55 14.62
N GLN A 259 6.37 -12.11 13.40
CA GLN A 259 7.37 -12.21 12.33
C GLN A 259 8.61 -11.39 12.70
N PRO A 260 9.83 -11.97 12.63
CA PRO A 260 11.06 -11.19 12.77
C PRO A 260 11.18 -10.11 11.68
N GLY A 261 11.87 -9.01 11.99
CA GLY A 261 12.18 -7.95 11.00
C GLY A 261 13.21 -8.40 9.95
N PHE A 262 13.47 -7.54 8.97
CA PHE A 262 14.45 -7.82 7.91
C PHE A 262 15.90 -7.84 8.44
N GLY A 263 16.18 -7.09 9.50
CA GLY A 263 17.47 -7.03 10.18
C GLY A 263 18.32 -5.80 9.87
N TYR A 264 17.91 -4.95 8.92
CA TYR A 264 18.59 -3.69 8.58
C TYR A 264 17.92 -2.46 9.19
N GLU A 265 16.79 -2.63 9.88
CA GLU A 265 16.09 -1.51 10.52
C GLU A 265 17.00 -0.85 11.56
N GLY A 266 17.19 0.46 11.44
CA GLY A 266 18.12 1.23 12.29
C GLY A 266 19.60 1.24 11.85
N ASP A 267 19.98 0.55 10.77
CA ASP A 267 21.32 0.68 10.15
C ASP A 267 21.27 1.53 8.87
N PRO A 268 21.53 2.85 8.95
CA PRO A 268 21.46 3.76 7.80
C PRO A 268 22.45 3.40 6.67
N MET A 269 23.57 2.75 6.97
CA MET A 269 24.53 2.35 5.94
C MET A 269 24.03 1.15 5.15
N ARG A 270 23.46 0.13 5.80
CA ARG A 270 22.84 -0.99 5.10
C ARG A 270 21.63 -0.57 4.28
N LEU A 271 20.81 0.35 4.82
CA LEU A 271 19.68 0.97 4.12
C LEU A 271 20.06 1.62 2.78
N LEU A 272 21.25 2.24 2.69
CA LEU A 272 21.69 2.96 1.50
C LEU A 272 22.31 2.07 0.41
N PHE A 273 22.85 0.89 0.77
CA PHE A 273 23.73 0.14 -0.13
C PHE A 273 23.35 -1.34 -0.36
N GLU A 274 22.47 -1.95 0.44
CA GLU A 274 22.18 -3.38 0.28
C GLU A 274 21.33 -3.69 -0.98
N ARG A 275 21.84 -4.63 -1.78
CA ARG A 275 21.10 -5.40 -2.79
C ARG A 275 21.28 -6.88 -2.50
N GLY A 276 20.24 -7.68 -2.75
CA GLY A 276 20.38 -9.15 -2.77
C GLY A 276 20.83 -9.75 -1.45
N PHE A 277 20.21 -9.33 -0.34
CA PHE A 277 20.52 -9.81 1.00
C PHE A 277 19.92 -11.20 1.31
N ALA A 278 20.44 -11.87 2.33
CA ALA A 278 19.89 -13.05 2.99
C ALA A 278 19.09 -12.64 4.25
N PRO A 279 18.04 -13.39 4.64
CA PRO A 279 17.33 -13.16 5.89
C PRO A 279 18.25 -13.31 7.10
N THR A 280 17.88 -12.70 8.23
CA THR A 280 18.58 -12.93 9.51
C THR A 280 18.44 -14.37 9.98
N HIS A 281 19.32 -14.80 10.89
CA HIS A 281 19.19 -16.09 11.57
C HIS A 281 17.82 -16.26 12.21
N ALA A 282 17.32 -15.24 12.90
CA ALA A 282 16.00 -15.25 13.54
C ALA A 282 14.86 -15.46 12.54
N PHE A 283 14.89 -14.76 11.39
CA PHE A 283 13.86 -14.89 10.36
C PHE A 283 13.84 -16.28 9.73
N SER A 284 15.02 -16.83 9.40
CA SER A 284 15.10 -18.20 8.85
C SER A 284 14.66 -19.24 9.87
N ALA A 285 15.13 -19.11 11.11
CA ALA A 285 14.80 -20.02 12.21
C ALA A 285 13.30 -19.98 12.54
N TYR A 286 12.65 -18.82 12.51
CA TYR A 286 11.21 -18.67 12.72
C TYR A 286 10.40 -19.55 11.76
N TYR A 287 10.61 -19.37 10.45
CA TYR A 287 9.86 -20.14 9.45
C TYR A 287 10.22 -21.63 9.45
N ARG A 288 11.50 -21.98 9.67
CA ARG A 288 11.90 -23.38 9.84
C ARG A 288 11.19 -24.02 11.04
N TRP A 289 11.14 -23.32 12.17
CA TRP A 289 10.45 -23.78 13.38
C TRP A 289 8.96 -23.99 13.14
N LEU A 290 8.29 -23.07 12.42
CA LEU A 290 6.88 -23.26 12.03
C LEU A 290 6.67 -24.54 11.21
N ARG A 291 7.58 -24.84 10.27
CA ARG A 291 7.49 -26.00 9.37
C ARG A 291 7.77 -27.33 10.05
N GLU A 292 8.81 -27.37 10.88
CA GLU A 292 9.43 -28.62 11.31
C GLU A 292 9.18 -28.94 12.79
N ASP A 293 9.22 -27.94 13.66
CA ASP A 293 9.17 -28.12 15.11
C ASP A 293 7.74 -27.94 15.64
N PHE A 294 7.06 -26.87 15.22
CA PHE A 294 5.63 -26.72 15.43
C PHE A 294 4.81 -27.66 14.52
N ASP A 295 5.36 -28.04 13.36
CA ASP A 295 4.72 -28.85 12.31
C ASP A 295 3.34 -28.29 11.92
N ALA A 296 3.33 -27.01 11.54
CA ALA A 296 2.15 -26.33 11.07
C ALA A 296 1.52 -27.07 9.87
N HIS A 297 0.19 -27.20 9.91
CA HIS A 297 -0.59 -27.65 8.76
C HIS A 297 -0.83 -26.50 7.78
N ALA A 298 -0.92 -25.28 8.27
CA ALA A 298 -1.01 -24.05 7.49
C ALA A 298 -0.48 -22.87 8.31
N VAL A 299 -0.04 -21.83 7.61
CA VAL A 299 0.23 -20.51 8.19
C VAL A 299 -0.79 -19.52 7.64
N LEU A 300 -1.36 -18.70 8.54
CA LEU A 300 -2.18 -17.54 8.22
C LEU A 300 -1.41 -16.30 8.63
N HIS A 301 -1.01 -15.50 7.66
CA HIS A 301 -0.45 -14.18 7.92
C HIS A 301 -1.60 -13.17 8.09
N PHE A 302 -1.45 -12.32 9.11
CA PHE A 302 -2.52 -11.48 9.60
C PHE A 302 -2.30 -10.02 9.19
N GLY A 303 -2.91 -9.62 8.07
CA GLY A 303 -2.82 -8.26 7.56
C GLY A 303 -1.88 -8.07 6.37
N THR A 304 -1.58 -6.81 6.07
CA THR A 304 -0.73 -6.39 4.94
C THR A 304 0.73 -6.22 5.37
N HIS A 305 1.65 -6.15 4.39
CA HIS A 305 3.09 -5.87 4.59
C HIS A 305 3.89 -6.97 5.30
N GLY A 306 3.69 -8.23 4.93
CA GLY A 306 4.57 -9.30 5.42
C GLY A 306 5.99 -9.12 4.87
N ALA A 307 7.01 -9.31 5.69
CA ALA A 307 8.40 -9.18 5.21
C ALA A 307 8.79 -10.32 4.25
N LEU A 308 8.12 -11.47 4.35
CA LEU A 308 8.42 -12.69 3.61
C LEU A 308 8.37 -12.50 2.08
N GLU A 309 7.32 -11.87 1.55
CA GLU A 309 7.15 -11.67 0.11
C GLU A 309 8.16 -10.68 -0.47
N PHE A 310 8.72 -9.78 0.35
CA PHE A 310 9.73 -8.81 -0.07
C PHE A 310 11.17 -9.33 0.11
N MET A 311 11.36 -10.54 0.64
CA MET A 311 12.69 -11.13 0.75
C MET A 311 13.32 -11.33 -0.63
N PRO A 312 14.66 -11.22 -0.76
CA PRO A 312 15.32 -11.19 -2.07
C PRO A 312 15.08 -12.44 -2.94
N GLY A 313 14.87 -12.21 -4.23
CA GLY A 313 14.55 -13.24 -5.21
C GLY A 313 13.80 -12.71 -6.43
N LYS A 314 13.51 -13.58 -7.41
CA LYS A 314 12.84 -13.25 -8.67
C LYS A 314 11.44 -12.64 -8.47
N GLN A 315 11.01 -11.77 -9.39
CA GLN A 315 9.73 -11.04 -9.27
C GLN A 315 8.52 -11.98 -9.33
N THR A 316 8.56 -12.99 -10.21
CA THR A 316 7.53 -14.01 -10.37
C THR A 316 8.14 -15.27 -10.99
N GLY A 317 7.53 -16.44 -10.75
CA GLY A 317 8.06 -17.73 -11.16
C GLY A 317 9.36 -18.06 -10.41
N LEU A 318 9.26 -18.18 -9.09
CA LEU A 318 10.41 -18.37 -8.21
C LEU A 318 11.13 -19.71 -8.43
N GLY A 319 12.46 -19.66 -8.34
CA GLY A 319 13.37 -20.80 -8.26
C GLY A 319 13.62 -21.25 -6.82
N GLY A 320 14.27 -22.41 -6.65
CA GLY A 320 14.68 -22.90 -5.32
C GLY A 320 15.81 -22.08 -4.65
N ASP A 321 16.36 -21.11 -5.37
CA ASP A 321 17.34 -20.13 -4.89
C ASP A 321 16.71 -18.86 -4.30
N ASP A 322 15.41 -18.66 -4.48
CA ASP A 322 14.72 -17.47 -4.00
C ASP A 322 14.29 -17.60 -2.53
N TRP A 323 14.63 -16.59 -1.70
CA TRP A 323 14.35 -16.63 -0.26
C TRP A 323 12.87 -16.78 0.12
N PRO A 324 11.92 -16.08 -0.51
CA PRO A 324 10.50 -16.30 -0.22
C PRO A 324 10.07 -17.77 -0.40
N ASP A 325 10.59 -18.45 -1.43
CA ASP A 325 10.29 -19.86 -1.71
C ASP A 325 10.93 -20.80 -0.68
N ARG A 326 12.20 -20.56 -0.34
CA ARG A 326 12.96 -21.33 0.67
C ARG A 326 12.33 -21.22 2.07
N LEU A 327 11.94 -20.00 2.46
CA LEU A 327 11.44 -19.69 3.79
C LEU A 327 10.02 -20.20 4.00
N ILE A 328 9.10 -20.05 3.04
CA ILE A 328 7.75 -20.63 3.21
C ILE A 328 7.75 -22.14 2.97
N GLY A 329 8.61 -22.61 2.07
CA GLY A 329 8.73 -24.01 1.68
C GLY A 329 7.43 -24.57 1.09
N ASP A 330 6.95 -25.64 1.73
CA ASP A 330 5.77 -26.40 1.35
C ASP A 330 4.51 -26.06 2.18
N LEU A 331 4.59 -25.09 3.09
CA LEU A 331 3.44 -24.70 3.90
C LEU A 331 2.32 -24.08 3.06
N PRO A 332 1.07 -24.54 3.22
CA PRO A 332 -0.10 -23.79 2.79
C PRO A 332 -0.10 -22.41 3.45
N ASN A 333 0.02 -21.38 2.61
CA ASN A 333 0.13 -20.00 3.04
C ASN A 333 -1.19 -19.26 2.76
N LEU A 334 -1.87 -18.85 3.82
CA LEU A 334 -3.08 -18.05 3.77
C LEU A 334 -2.77 -16.64 4.27
N TYR A 335 -3.49 -15.65 3.77
CA TYR A 335 -3.34 -14.25 4.17
C TYR A 335 -4.71 -13.64 4.37
N LEU A 336 -4.88 -12.85 5.44
CA LEU A 336 -5.93 -11.84 5.50
C LEU A 336 -5.39 -10.56 4.86
N TYR A 337 -6.05 -10.07 3.81
CA TYR A 337 -5.57 -8.92 3.03
C TYR A 337 -6.68 -7.89 2.80
N ALA A 338 -6.35 -6.61 2.86
CA ALA A 338 -7.34 -5.55 2.61
C ALA A 338 -7.85 -5.64 1.16
N ALA A 339 -9.18 -5.60 0.98
CA ALA A 339 -9.79 -5.67 -0.35
C ALA A 339 -9.31 -4.58 -1.30
N ASN A 340 -8.91 -3.42 -0.75
CA ASN A 340 -8.40 -2.30 -1.49
C ASN A 340 -6.88 -2.33 -1.71
N ASN A 341 -6.14 -3.38 -1.36
CA ASN A 341 -4.69 -3.46 -1.67
C ASN A 341 -4.36 -4.65 -2.58
N PRO A 342 -4.86 -4.67 -3.84
CA PRO A 342 -4.60 -5.77 -4.76
C PRO A 342 -3.13 -5.88 -5.16
N SER A 343 -2.39 -4.77 -5.25
CA SER A 343 -1.04 -4.77 -5.80
C SER A 343 -0.04 -5.47 -4.88
N GLU A 344 -0.04 -5.15 -3.58
CA GLU A 344 0.83 -5.85 -2.64
C GLU A 344 0.36 -7.29 -2.42
N GLY A 345 -0.96 -7.51 -2.38
CA GLY A 345 -1.53 -8.85 -2.34
C GLY A 345 -1.00 -9.74 -3.48
N SER A 346 -0.94 -9.23 -4.71
CA SER A 346 -0.37 -9.97 -5.85
C SER A 346 1.09 -10.38 -5.62
N LEU A 347 1.90 -9.61 -4.88
CA LEU A 347 3.26 -10.05 -4.53
C LEU A 347 3.23 -11.24 -3.58
N ALA A 348 2.39 -11.22 -2.53
CA ALA A 348 2.24 -12.36 -1.63
C ALA A 348 1.77 -13.62 -2.39
N LYS A 349 0.87 -13.49 -3.37
CA LYS A 349 0.45 -14.63 -4.23
C LYS A 349 1.60 -15.19 -5.06
N ARG A 350 2.37 -14.30 -5.71
CA ARG A 350 3.39 -14.68 -6.70
C ARG A 350 4.73 -15.07 -6.09
N ARG A 351 5.07 -14.52 -4.92
CA ARG A 351 6.35 -14.73 -4.23
C ARG A 351 6.24 -15.62 -2.99
N ALA A 352 5.08 -15.71 -2.36
CA ALA A 352 4.92 -16.55 -1.16
C ALA A 352 3.83 -17.62 -1.31
N ASN A 353 3.30 -17.83 -2.53
CA ASN A 353 2.23 -18.80 -2.82
C ASN A 353 0.97 -18.59 -1.96
N ALA A 354 0.69 -17.34 -1.58
CA ALA A 354 -0.42 -17.02 -0.69
C ALA A 354 -1.80 -17.20 -1.35
N THR A 355 -2.78 -17.60 -0.54
CA THR A 355 -4.21 -17.44 -0.84
C THR A 355 -4.74 -16.26 -0.03
N LEU A 356 -5.23 -15.21 -0.71
CA LEU A 356 -5.59 -13.94 -0.07
C LEU A 356 -7.08 -13.90 0.27
N ILE A 357 -7.44 -14.02 1.53
CA ILE A 357 -8.82 -13.83 1.98
C ILE A 357 -9.02 -12.33 2.20
N SER A 358 -9.87 -11.70 1.37
CA SER A 358 -10.15 -10.27 1.51
C SER A 358 -10.85 -9.94 2.83
N TYR A 359 -10.46 -8.84 3.46
CA TYR A 359 -11.24 -8.17 4.49
C TYR A 359 -11.58 -6.74 4.07
N MET A 360 -12.60 -6.15 4.68
CA MET A 360 -13.07 -4.82 4.29
C MET A 360 -12.21 -3.70 4.86
N THR A 361 -12.14 -2.55 4.17
CA THR A 361 -11.62 -1.33 4.78
C THR A 361 -12.60 -0.79 5.84
N PRO A 362 -12.15 0.08 6.76
CA PRO A 362 -13.02 0.65 7.77
C PRO A 362 -14.19 1.40 7.13
N PRO A 363 -15.32 1.51 7.83
CA PRO A 363 -16.41 2.37 7.39
C PRO A 363 -15.94 3.79 7.12
N LEU A 364 -16.45 4.38 6.04
CA LEU A 364 -16.25 5.77 5.71
C LEU A 364 -17.40 6.60 6.28
N ALA A 365 -17.07 7.78 6.77
CA ALA A 365 -18.05 8.76 7.22
C ALA A 365 -17.67 10.16 6.75
N ALA A 366 -18.66 11.05 6.65
CA ALA A 366 -18.37 12.47 6.50
C ALA A 366 -17.63 12.97 7.75
N ALA A 367 -16.59 13.78 7.54
CA ALA A 367 -15.76 14.34 8.60
C ALA A 367 -16.56 15.22 9.55
N GLY A 368 -17.55 15.94 9.03
CA GLY A 368 -18.31 16.92 9.79
C GLY A 368 -17.44 18.12 10.20
N LEU A 369 -17.98 18.94 11.08
CA LEU A 369 -17.30 20.12 11.64
C LEU A 369 -17.28 20.04 13.16
N TYR A 370 -16.30 20.68 13.79
CA TYR A 370 -16.11 20.66 15.24
C TYR A 370 -15.60 22.01 15.74
N ARG A 371 -15.84 22.30 17.02
CA ARG A 371 -15.35 23.50 17.72
C ARG A 371 -15.59 24.78 16.89
N GLY A 372 -14.58 25.63 16.72
CA GLY A 372 -14.70 26.90 16.00
C GLY A 372 -15.12 26.79 14.53
N LEU A 373 -15.01 25.61 13.89
CA LEU A 373 -15.51 25.41 12.52
C LEU A 373 -17.05 25.43 12.47
N LEU A 374 -17.73 25.00 13.54
CA LEU A 374 -19.20 25.08 13.66
C LEU A 374 -19.65 26.53 13.81
N ASP A 375 -18.94 27.30 14.65
CA ASP A 375 -19.24 28.73 14.87
C ASP A 375 -19.04 29.53 13.57
N LEU A 376 -17.95 29.24 12.84
CA LEU A 376 -17.68 29.83 11.54
C LEU A 376 -18.78 29.50 10.52
N LYS A 377 -19.23 28.24 10.44
CA LYS A 377 -20.34 27.84 9.57
C LYS A 377 -21.62 28.62 9.91
N ALA A 378 -21.96 28.75 11.19
CA ALA A 378 -23.15 29.48 11.62
C ALA A 378 -23.09 30.96 11.20
N SER A 379 -21.93 31.61 11.33
CA SER A 379 -21.72 32.99 10.86
C SER A 379 -21.83 33.12 9.34
N LEU A 380 -21.26 32.17 8.58
CA LEU A 380 -21.37 32.13 7.11
C LEU A 380 -22.83 31.96 6.65
N GLU A 381 -23.58 31.07 7.29
CA GLU A 381 -25.01 30.87 7.02
C GLU A 381 -25.83 32.11 7.34
N ARG A 382 -25.53 32.78 8.46
CA ARG A 382 -26.17 34.06 8.81
C ARG A 382 -25.86 35.15 7.79
N HIS A 383 -24.62 35.27 7.35
CA HIS A 383 -24.24 36.23 6.30
C HIS A 383 -24.97 35.94 4.99
N ARG A 384 -25.13 34.66 4.63
CA ARG A 384 -25.90 34.24 3.45
C ARG A 384 -27.40 34.54 3.57
N ALA A 385 -27.96 34.40 4.76
CA ALA A 385 -29.38 34.70 5.02
C ALA A 385 -29.67 36.20 5.14
N SER A 386 -28.65 37.03 5.38
CA SER A 386 -28.78 38.48 5.51
C SER A 386 -29.14 39.13 4.19
N LEU A 387 -30.13 40.03 4.20
CA LEU A 387 -30.57 40.76 3.02
C LEU A 387 -29.44 41.66 2.47
N PRO A 388 -29.34 41.86 1.14
CA PRO A 388 -28.33 42.75 0.55
C PRO A 388 -28.36 44.18 1.09
N GLU A 389 -29.53 44.67 1.53
CA GLU A 389 -29.71 46.00 2.09
C GLU A 389 -29.20 46.14 3.54
N ALA A 390 -28.92 45.04 4.23
CA ALA A 390 -28.41 45.02 5.60
C ALA A 390 -26.89 45.26 5.64
N VAL A 391 -26.44 46.36 5.03
CA VAL A 391 -25.01 46.66 4.78
C VAL A 391 -24.17 46.65 6.06
N GLN A 392 -24.67 47.23 7.14
CA GLN A 392 -23.96 47.29 8.41
C GLN A 392 -23.78 45.91 9.04
N GLU A 393 -24.84 45.09 9.08
CA GLU A 393 -24.77 43.72 9.62
C GLU A 393 -23.82 42.86 8.79
N ARG A 394 -23.85 42.98 7.46
CA ARG A 394 -22.91 42.24 6.58
C ARG A 394 -21.46 42.64 6.81
N ALA A 395 -21.18 43.93 7.01
CA ALA A 395 -19.83 44.41 7.31
C ALA A 395 -19.32 43.89 8.66
N GLU A 396 -20.16 43.92 9.71
CA GLU A 396 -19.82 43.37 11.02
C GLU A 396 -19.62 41.83 10.96
N LEU A 397 -20.47 41.13 10.22
CA LEU A 397 -20.33 39.69 9.99
C LEU A 397 -19.05 39.36 9.21
N ALA A 398 -18.65 40.18 8.23
CA ALA A 398 -17.40 39.97 7.50
C ALA A 398 -16.17 39.99 8.41
N VAL A 399 -16.08 40.98 9.30
CA VAL A 399 -14.99 41.09 10.29
C VAL A 399 -15.02 39.90 11.25
N LEU A 400 -16.21 39.52 11.74
CA LEU A 400 -16.37 38.35 12.60
C LEU A 400 -15.96 37.05 11.90
N ILE A 401 -16.41 36.84 10.66
CA ILE A 401 -16.08 35.65 9.86
C ILE A 401 -14.57 35.58 9.62
N GLN A 402 -13.91 36.70 9.31
CA GLN A 402 -12.46 36.75 9.17
C GLN A 402 -11.76 36.39 10.49
N ALA A 403 -12.19 36.96 11.62
CA ALA A 403 -11.61 36.65 12.92
C ALA A 403 -11.81 35.18 13.32
N GLN A 404 -13.00 34.63 13.08
CA GLN A 404 -13.31 33.22 13.33
C GLN A 404 -12.49 32.29 12.42
N ALA A 405 -12.37 32.63 11.13
CA ALA A 405 -11.56 31.86 10.19
C ALA A 405 -10.07 31.91 10.54
N ALA A 406 -9.55 33.04 11.01
CA ALA A 406 -8.19 33.15 11.50
C ALA A 406 -7.94 32.33 12.78
N ALA A 407 -8.92 32.29 13.70
CA ALA A 407 -8.82 31.49 14.92
C ALA A 407 -8.74 29.96 14.67
N VAL A 408 -9.15 29.50 13.49
CA VAL A 408 -9.05 28.10 13.02
C VAL A 408 -8.05 27.92 11.88
N ASP A 409 -7.12 28.88 11.75
CA ASP A 409 -5.96 28.82 10.85
C ASP A 409 -6.34 28.76 9.35
N LEU A 410 -7.53 29.26 8.96
CA LEU A 410 -8.04 29.24 7.56
C LEU A 410 -7.71 30.50 6.74
N CYS A 411 -7.33 31.59 7.41
CA CYS A 411 -6.85 32.83 6.82
C CYS A 411 -6.06 33.66 7.84
N ASP A 412 -5.43 34.75 7.39
CA ASP A 412 -4.84 35.73 8.28
C ASP A 412 -5.92 36.63 8.93
N ALA A 413 -5.67 37.04 10.18
CA ALA A 413 -6.56 37.95 10.91
C ALA A 413 -6.48 39.38 10.36
N GLU A 414 -5.33 39.80 9.86
CA GLU A 414 -5.07 41.13 9.31
C GLU A 414 -4.26 41.04 8.00
N PRO A 415 -4.43 42.01 7.08
CA PRO A 415 -5.39 43.12 7.12
C PRO A 415 -6.84 42.66 6.88
N GLU A 416 -7.81 43.52 7.19
CA GLU A 416 -9.22 43.28 6.85
C GLU A 416 -9.39 42.98 5.35
N TRP A 417 -10.31 42.09 5.00
CA TRP A 417 -10.56 41.74 3.61
C TRP A 417 -11.04 42.93 2.78
N GLY A 418 -10.31 43.22 1.70
CA GLY A 418 -10.70 44.26 0.74
C GLY A 418 -11.94 43.91 -0.11
N ASP A 419 -12.18 42.62 -0.36
CA ASP A 419 -13.41 42.10 -0.98
C ASP A 419 -14.00 40.98 -0.10
N PRO A 420 -14.77 41.34 0.94
CA PRO A 420 -15.32 40.37 1.88
C PRO A 420 -16.29 39.38 1.24
N ASP A 421 -17.14 39.81 0.30
CA ASP A 421 -18.15 38.94 -0.31
C ASP A 421 -17.49 37.78 -1.08
N ALA A 422 -16.47 38.07 -1.89
CA ALA A 422 -15.73 37.02 -2.61
C ALA A 422 -14.98 36.08 -1.66
N ARG A 423 -14.38 36.62 -0.58
CA ARG A 423 -13.68 35.82 0.43
C ARG A 423 -14.64 34.92 1.22
N ILE A 424 -15.81 35.44 1.59
CA ILE A 424 -16.86 34.68 2.28
C ILE A 424 -17.42 33.57 1.38
N ALA A 425 -17.62 33.83 0.09
CA ALA A 425 -18.05 32.81 -0.86
C ALA A 425 -17.01 31.68 -0.98
N ALA A 426 -15.72 32.02 -1.11
CA ALA A 426 -14.63 31.05 -1.13
C ALA A 426 -14.54 30.26 0.19
N MET A 427 -14.71 30.95 1.34
CA MET A 427 -14.70 30.33 2.66
C MET A 427 -15.87 29.35 2.85
N THR A 428 -17.06 29.70 2.36
CA THR A 428 -18.22 28.80 2.35
C THR A 428 -17.91 27.51 1.60
N GLY A 429 -17.26 27.61 0.43
CA GLY A 429 -16.81 26.43 -0.32
C GLY A 429 -15.80 25.57 0.47
N LYS A 430 -14.82 26.21 1.12
CA LYS A 430 -13.84 25.50 1.96
C LYS A 430 -14.49 24.77 3.15
N ILE A 431 -15.46 25.40 3.81
CA ILE A 431 -16.15 24.80 4.95
C ILE A 431 -17.00 23.60 4.53
N LEU A 432 -17.70 23.69 3.39
CA LEU A 432 -18.43 22.54 2.85
C LEU A 432 -17.49 21.40 2.42
N GLU A 433 -16.33 21.72 1.85
CA GLU A 433 -15.31 20.71 1.54
C GLU A 433 -14.81 19.99 2.80
N LEU A 434 -14.56 20.73 3.89
CA LEU A 434 -14.17 20.13 5.17
C LEU A 434 -15.29 19.25 5.76
N GLU A 435 -16.53 19.74 5.75
CA GLU A 435 -17.68 19.04 6.33
C GLU A 435 -17.98 17.71 5.62
N TYR A 436 -17.95 17.73 4.28
CA TYR A 436 -18.30 16.58 3.45
C TYR A 436 -17.09 15.73 3.04
N ALA A 437 -15.88 16.08 3.45
CA ALA A 437 -14.71 15.21 3.25
C ALA A 437 -14.98 13.84 3.86
N LEU A 438 -14.70 12.76 3.13
CA LEU A 438 -14.83 11.41 3.67
C LEU A 438 -13.57 11.04 4.44
N ILE A 439 -13.76 10.38 5.56
CA ILE A 439 -12.69 9.88 6.43
C ILE A 439 -12.98 8.43 6.85
N PRO A 440 -11.94 7.61 7.07
CA PRO A 440 -12.12 6.32 7.73
C PRO A 440 -12.54 6.54 9.19
N HIS A 441 -13.56 5.83 9.65
CA HIS A 441 -14.10 5.91 10.99
C HIS A 441 -13.69 4.65 11.79
N GLY A 442 -12.55 4.74 12.48
CA GLY A 442 -11.96 3.63 13.22
C GLY A 442 -11.19 2.63 12.34
N LEU A 443 -11.08 1.39 12.81
CA LEU A 443 -10.40 0.27 12.16
C LEU A 443 -11.42 -0.84 11.84
N HIS A 444 -11.12 -1.64 10.81
CA HIS A 444 -11.91 -2.83 10.49
C HIS A 444 -11.66 -3.95 11.50
N ILE A 445 -12.71 -4.67 11.89
CA ILE A 445 -12.62 -5.85 12.76
C ILE A 445 -13.16 -7.05 12.00
N VAL A 446 -12.29 -8.03 11.70
CA VAL A 446 -12.70 -9.28 11.03
C VAL A 446 -13.73 -10.00 11.89
N GLY A 447 -14.85 -10.38 11.28
CA GLY A 447 -15.96 -11.02 11.97
C GLY A 447 -17.01 -10.07 12.55
N GLN A 448 -16.84 -8.75 12.38
CA GLN A 448 -17.78 -7.74 12.87
C GLN A 448 -18.29 -6.88 11.71
N PRO A 449 -19.53 -7.12 11.24
CA PRO A 449 -20.16 -6.28 10.23
C PRO A 449 -20.34 -4.83 10.72
N PRO A 450 -20.28 -3.83 9.83
CA PRO A 450 -20.53 -2.44 10.20
C PRO A 450 -21.93 -2.27 10.81
N ASN A 451 -22.03 -1.35 11.77
CA ASN A 451 -23.29 -1.03 12.45
C ASN A 451 -24.27 -0.29 11.52
N ALA A 452 -25.50 -0.06 11.97
CA ALA A 452 -26.55 0.55 11.14
C ALA A 452 -26.19 1.95 10.61
N GLU A 453 -25.53 2.78 11.43
CA GLU A 453 -25.12 4.13 11.06
C GLU A 453 -24.00 4.10 10.02
N GLU A 454 -22.99 3.27 10.26
CA GLU A 454 -21.86 3.05 9.36
C GLU A 454 -22.31 2.51 7.99
N ARG A 455 -23.25 1.56 7.96
CA ARG A 455 -23.80 1.06 6.69
C ARG A 455 -24.52 2.16 5.92
N ALA A 456 -25.29 3.01 6.61
CA ALA A 456 -25.96 4.14 5.95
C ALA A 456 -24.95 5.18 5.43
N ASP A 457 -23.88 5.48 6.18
CA ASP A 457 -22.81 6.38 5.72
C ASP A 457 -22.08 5.82 4.49
N MET A 458 -21.76 4.52 4.50
CA MET A 458 -21.17 3.82 3.36
C MET A 458 -22.07 3.84 2.11
N MET A 459 -23.37 3.62 2.29
CA MET A 459 -24.34 3.73 1.20
C MET A 459 -24.38 5.14 0.60
N ALA A 460 -24.32 6.19 1.43
CA ALA A 460 -24.27 7.57 0.96
C ALA A 460 -22.99 7.84 0.16
N ALA A 461 -21.84 7.42 0.69
CA ALA A 461 -20.54 7.60 0.04
C ALA A 461 -20.46 6.89 -1.33
N VAL A 462 -20.96 5.65 -1.43
CA VAL A 462 -21.01 4.91 -2.70
C VAL A 462 -21.99 5.54 -3.68
N ALA A 463 -23.17 5.99 -3.22
CA ALA A 463 -24.13 6.66 -4.09
C ALA A 463 -23.55 7.94 -4.72
N GLU A 464 -22.79 8.70 -3.94
CA GLU A 464 -22.13 9.90 -4.44
C GLU A 464 -20.99 9.56 -5.41
N ALA A 465 -20.10 8.63 -5.03
CA ALA A 465 -18.92 8.31 -5.83
C ALA A 465 -19.26 7.59 -7.15
N ALA A 466 -20.15 6.60 -7.11
CA ALA A 466 -20.48 5.75 -8.26
C ALA A 466 -21.62 6.31 -9.13
N HIS A 467 -22.52 7.11 -8.56
CA HIS A 467 -23.74 7.57 -9.24
C HIS A 467 -23.92 9.09 -9.25
N ASN A 468 -23.01 9.85 -8.64
CA ASN A 468 -23.14 11.30 -8.46
C ASN A 468 -24.51 11.68 -7.86
N ALA A 469 -24.99 10.85 -6.92
CA ALA A 469 -26.32 10.95 -6.33
C ALA A 469 -26.24 11.07 -4.80
N ASN A 470 -27.11 11.90 -4.22
CA ASN A 470 -27.20 12.13 -2.78
C ASN A 470 -28.58 11.69 -2.26
N PRO A 471 -28.82 10.38 -2.05
CA PRO A 471 -30.08 9.89 -1.54
C PRO A 471 -30.36 10.45 -0.12
N PRO A 472 -31.62 10.76 0.22
CA PRO A 472 -31.96 11.27 1.56
C PRO A 472 -31.53 10.29 2.66
N ARG A 473 -30.92 10.79 3.73
CA ARG A 473 -30.47 9.97 4.87
C ARG A 473 -31.58 9.07 5.43
N ALA A 474 -32.79 9.60 5.58
CA ALA A 474 -33.95 8.83 6.03
C ALA A 474 -34.33 7.66 5.09
N ALA A 475 -34.09 7.80 3.78
CA ALA A 475 -34.29 6.70 2.84
C ALA A 475 -33.26 5.59 3.05
N LEU A 476 -31.99 5.95 3.27
CA LEU A 476 -30.92 5.00 3.58
C LEU A 476 -31.17 4.27 4.90
N GLU A 477 -31.53 4.99 5.96
CA GLU A 477 -31.88 4.41 7.26
C GLU A 477 -33.08 3.46 7.17
N ALA A 478 -34.09 3.80 6.35
CA ALA A 478 -35.21 2.90 6.08
C ALA A 478 -34.75 1.59 5.40
N LEU A 479 -33.81 1.65 4.44
CA LEU A 479 -33.23 0.46 3.82
C LEU A 479 -32.49 -0.41 4.84
N VAL A 480 -31.65 0.21 5.69
CA VAL A 480 -30.93 -0.47 6.78
C VAL A 480 -31.91 -1.15 7.76
N ALA A 481 -33.07 -0.52 7.99
CA ALA A 481 -34.16 -1.08 8.80
C ALA A 481 -35.00 -2.15 8.09
N GLY A 482 -34.69 -2.49 6.83
CA GLY A 482 -35.33 -3.56 6.06
C GLY A 482 -36.48 -3.13 5.14
N ALA A 483 -36.67 -1.82 4.90
CA ALA A 483 -37.63 -1.36 3.90
C ALA A 483 -37.18 -1.75 2.49
N THR A 484 -38.13 -2.01 1.58
CA THR A 484 -37.78 -2.18 0.16
C THR A 484 -37.38 -0.84 -0.45
N PRO A 485 -36.55 -0.82 -1.51
CA PRO A 485 -36.23 0.40 -2.25
C PRO A 485 -37.45 1.21 -2.68
N GLU A 486 -38.53 0.54 -3.10
CA GLU A 486 -39.78 1.19 -3.49
C GLU A 486 -40.49 1.86 -2.31
N ALA A 487 -40.47 1.24 -1.13
CA ALA A 487 -41.06 1.80 0.07
C ALA A 487 -40.25 3.01 0.58
N ALA A 488 -38.91 2.89 0.59
CA ALA A 488 -38.01 3.98 0.98
C ALA A 488 -38.15 5.19 0.03
N ALA A 489 -38.15 4.96 -1.29
CA ALA A 489 -38.33 6.00 -2.30
C ALA A 489 -39.68 6.72 -2.13
N LYS A 490 -40.75 5.97 -1.87
CA LYS A 490 -42.09 6.53 -1.67
C LYS A 490 -42.20 7.36 -0.39
N ALA A 491 -41.54 6.94 0.69
CA ALA A 491 -41.65 7.59 1.99
C ALA A 491 -40.73 8.82 2.12
N HIS A 492 -39.52 8.75 1.55
CA HIS A 492 -38.46 9.71 1.81
C HIS A 492 -37.86 10.35 0.55
N GLY A 493 -38.25 9.91 -0.64
CA GLY A 493 -37.67 10.35 -1.91
C GLY A 493 -36.39 9.59 -2.27
N GLY A 494 -35.70 10.04 -3.32
CA GLY A 494 -34.50 9.40 -3.88
C GLY A 494 -34.77 8.64 -5.18
N GLU A 495 -33.73 8.49 -6.00
CA GLU A 495 -33.83 7.77 -7.27
C GLU A 495 -33.90 6.25 -7.03
N ILE A 496 -34.93 5.60 -7.56
CA ILE A 496 -35.22 4.18 -7.28
C ILE A 496 -34.09 3.23 -7.75
N THR A 497 -33.40 3.58 -8.83
CA THR A 497 -32.25 2.85 -9.37
C THR A 497 -31.09 2.84 -8.37
N VAL A 498 -30.72 4.03 -7.87
CA VAL A 498 -29.70 4.22 -6.85
C VAL A 498 -30.09 3.50 -5.56
N LEU A 499 -31.33 3.66 -5.09
CA LEU A 499 -31.81 3.00 -3.88
C LEU A 499 -31.77 1.46 -3.96
N ARG A 500 -32.02 0.88 -5.14
CA ARG A 500 -31.87 -0.58 -5.35
C ARG A 500 -30.40 -1.02 -5.27
N GLN A 501 -29.48 -0.23 -5.82
CA GLN A 501 -28.05 -0.55 -5.77
C GLN A 501 -27.50 -0.47 -4.34
N VAL A 502 -27.81 0.61 -3.61
CA VAL A 502 -27.34 0.74 -2.23
C VAL A 502 -28.03 -0.25 -1.27
N ALA A 503 -29.27 -0.68 -1.56
CA ALA A 503 -29.91 -1.76 -0.78
C ALA A 503 -29.18 -3.10 -0.93
N GLU A 504 -28.67 -3.43 -2.14
CA GLU A 504 -27.84 -4.62 -2.33
C GLU A 504 -26.49 -4.49 -1.61
N LEU A 505 -25.91 -3.29 -1.62
CA LEU A 505 -24.70 -2.97 -0.85
C LEU A 505 -24.91 -3.22 0.66
N ASP A 506 -25.98 -2.70 1.26
CA ASP A 506 -26.32 -2.96 2.67
C ASP A 506 -26.54 -4.45 2.95
N ARG A 507 -27.20 -5.17 2.05
CA ARG A 507 -27.40 -6.62 2.17
C ARG A 507 -26.09 -7.42 2.18
N LEU A 508 -25.05 -6.92 1.52
CA LEU A 508 -23.71 -7.51 1.51
C LEU A 508 -22.91 -7.09 2.75
N LEU A 509 -22.94 -5.80 3.12
CA LEU A 509 -22.23 -5.26 4.29
C LEU A 509 -22.78 -5.76 5.63
N SER A 510 -24.07 -6.10 5.71
CA SER A 510 -24.72 -6.56 6.94
C SER A 510 -24.35 -7.98 7.38
N LYS A 511 -23.50 -8.69 6.62
CA LYS A 511 -23.16 -10.09 6.87
C LYS A 511 -21.66 -10.27 7.03
N ASP A 512 -21.26 -11.09 7.99
CA ASP A 512 -19.89 -11.58 8.07
C ASP A 512 -19.68 -12.71 7.06
N THR A 513 -18.78 -12.48 6.10
CA THR A 513 -18.32 -13.47 5.14
C THR A 513 -16.84 -13.80 5.28
N GLU A 514 -16.11 -13.08 6.13
CA GLU A 514 -14.66 -13.13 6.24
C GLU A 514 -14.20 -14.32 7.09
N LEU A 515 -14.75 -14.48 8.31
CA LEU A 515 -14.43 -15.63 9.16
C LEU A 515 -14.89 -16.96 8.54
N PRO A 516 -16.11 -17.09 7.96
CA PRO A 516 -16.50 -18.30 7.25
C PRO A 516 -15.56 -18.65 6.09
N ALA A 517 -15.09 -17.65 5.34
CA ALA A 517 -14.14 -17.87 4.25
C ALA A 517 -12.76 -18.32 4.76
N LEU A 518 -12.29 -17.74 5.87
CA LEU A 518 -11.05 -18.15 6.52
C LEU A 518 -11.11 -19.61 6.97
N ILE A 519 -12.22 -20.03 7.60
CA ILE A 519 -12.42 -21.44 7.98
C ILE A 519 -12.49 -22.34 6.75
N ALA A 520 -13.16 -21.90 5.66
CA ALA A 520 -13.17 -22.64 4.40
C ALA A 520 -11.75 -22.79 3.81
N ALA A 521 -10.92 -21.76 3.88
CA ALA A 521 -9.55 -21.79 3.38
C ALA A 521 -8.70 -22.77 4.19
N LEU A 522 -8.85 -22.78 5.52
CA LEU A 522 -8.19 -23.75 6.41
C LEU A 522 -8.74 -25.18 6.28
N ASP A 523 -9.93 -25.36 5.72
CA ASP A 523 -10.45 -26.67 5.27
C ASP A 523 -9.87 -27.10 3.91
N GLY A 524 -9.01 -26.28 3.30
CA GLY A 524 -8.48 -26.52 1.96
C GLY A 524 -9.59 -26.51 0.91
N ARG A 525 -10.55 -25.58 1.00
CA ARG A 525 -11.63 -25.38 0.02
C ARG A 525 -11.25 -24.36 -1.04
N PHE A 526 -12.05 -24.29 -2.11
CA PHE A 526 -11.88 -23.26 -3.13
C PHE A 526 -12.39 -21.92 -2.59
N ILE A 527 -11.54 -20.90 -2.56
CA ILE A 527 -11.94 -19.54 -2.22
C ILE A 527 -12.21 -18.78 -3.52
N ARG A 528 -13.47 -18.36 -3.70
CA ARG A 528 -13.92 -17.69 -4.93
C ARG A 528 -13.10 -16.42 -5.18
N PRO A 529 -12.64 -16.16 -6.42
CA PRO A 529 -11.90 -14.94 -6.74
C PRO A 529 -12.72 -13.67 -6.56
N ALA A 530 -12.03 -12.56 -6.30
CA ALA A 530 -12.59 -11.21 -6.31
C ALA A 530 -11.59 -10.19 -6.87
N PRO A 531 -12.06 -9.19 -7.63
CA PRO A 531 -11.22 -8.05 -7.96
C PRO A 531 -10.87 -7.32 -6.67
N GLY A 532 -9.62 -6.89 -6.51
CA GLY A 532 -9.29 -5.89 -5.49
C GLY A 532 -9.52 -4.47 -6.00
N GLY A 533 -9.88 -3.57 -5.10
CA GLY A 533 -10.21 -2.18 -5.42
C GLY A 533 -10.86 -1.43 -4.27
N ASP A 534 -11.14 -0.14 -4.47
CA ASP A 534 -11.87 0.65 -3.49
C ASP A 534 -13.37 0.44 -3.66
N LEU A 535 -14.09 0.27 -2.54
CA LEU A 535 -15.54 0.04 -2.55
C LEU A 535 -16.33 1.18 -3.21
N LEU A 536 -15.83 2.42 -3.13
CA LEU A 536 -16.46 3.58 -3.76
C LEU A 536 -16.46 3.54 -5.29
N ARG A 537 -15.49 2.86 -5.89
CA ARG A 537 -15.33 2.75 -7.35
C ARG A 537 -15.77 1.39 -7.89
N SER A 538 -15.48 0.34 -7.13
CA SER A 538 -15.69 -1.05 -7.52
C SER A 538 -16.48 -1.81 -6.46
N PRO A 539 -17.82 -1.68 -6.42
CA PRO A 539 -18.67 -2.43 -5.48
C PRO A 539 -18.52 -3.95 -5.57
N ASP A 540 -18.03 -4.46 -6.71
CA ASP A 540 -17.74 -5.88 -6.96
C ASP A 540 -16.66 -6.47 -6.05
N VAL A 541 -15.99 -5.66 -5.21
CA VAL A 541 -15.14 -6.14 -4.10
C VAL A 541 -15.96 -6.87 -3.02
N LEU A 542 -17.27 -6.60 -2.93
CA LEU A 542 -18.17 -7.28 -2.00
C LEU A 542 -18.83 -8.54 -2.60
N PRO A 543 -19.12 -9.55 -1.78
CA PRO A 543 -18.75 -9.66 -0.36
C PRO A 543 -17.23 -9.85 -0.18
N THR A 544 -16.69 -9.44 0.97
CA THR A 544 -15.32 -9.80 1.37
C THR A 544 -15.24 -11.28 1.77
N GLY A 545 -14.07 -11.79 2.14
CA GLY A 545 -13.83 -13.22 2.33
C GLY A 545 -13.58 -13.96 1.00
N ARG A 546 -13.03 -13.27 0.00
CA ARG A 546 -12.77 -13.82 -1.34
C ARG A 546 -11.30 -13.71 -1.72
N ASN A 547 -10.87 -14.55 -2.68
CA ASN A 547 -9.49 -14.64 -3.15
C ASN A 547 -9.13 -13.44 -4.02
N LEU A 548 -8.48 -12.42 -3.46
CA LEU A 548 -8.15 -11.20 -4.20
C LEU A 548 -7.25 -11.50 -5.40
N HIS A 549 -7.53 -10.85 -6.52
CA HIS A 549 -6.65 -10.82 -7.69
C HIS A 549 -6.43 -9.37 -8.16
N GLY A 550 -5.36 -9.20 -8.92
CA GLY A 550 -5.10 -7.97 -9.66
C GLY A 550 -5.98 -7.88 -10.91
N PHE A 551 -5.39 -7.44 -12.01
CA PHE A 551 -6.10 -7.19 -13.27
C PHE A 551 -5.39 -7.91 -14.42
N ASP A 552 -6.05 -7.96 -15.58
CA ASP A 552 -5.42 -8.35 -16.85
C ASP A 552 -4.52 -7.20 -17.35
N PRO A 553 -3.18 -7.34 -17.30
CA PRO A 553 -2.26 -6.30 -17.75
C PRO A 553 -2.40 -5.96 -19.25
N PHE A 554 -2.99 -6.83 -20.08
CA PHE A 554 -3.23 -6.49 -21.48
C PHE A 554 -4.37 -5.48 -21.68
N ARG A 555 -5.22 -5.28 -20.68
CA ARG A 555 -6.38 -4.38 -20.74
C ARG A 555 -6.16 -3.02 -20.05
N ILE A 556 -4.96 -2.78 -19.53
CA ILE A 556 -4.60 -1.53 -18.84
C ILE A 556 -3.70 -0.66 -19.73
N PRO A 557 -4.04 0.60 -20.01
CA PRO A 557 -5.21 1.31 -19.52
C PRO A 557 -6.50 1.02 -20.31
N SER A 558 -7.65 1.09 -19.64
CA SER A 558 -8.95 1.00 -20.31
C SER A 558 -9.27 2.27 -21.10
N ALA A 559 -10.23 2.19 -22.03
CA ALA A 559 -10.64 3.36 -22.81
C ALA A 559 -11.17 4.51 -21.94
N TYR A 560 -11.87 4.19 -20.84
CA TYR A 560 -12.32 5.19 -19.88
C TYR A 560 -11.15 5.84 -19.15
N ALA A 561 -10.19 5.03 -18.67
CA ALA A 561 -8.98 5.52 -18.01
C ALA A 561 -8.13 6.42 -18.91
N VAL A 562 -8.08 6.15 -20.21
CA VAL A 562 -7.40 7.02 -21.20
C VAL A 562 -8.08 8.38 -21.30
N ALA A 563 -9.40 8.41 -21.41
CA ALA A 563 -10.17 9.65 -21.49
C ALA A 563 -10.10 10.44 -20.17
N ASP A 564 -10.17 9.75 -19.03
CA ASP A 564 -10.02 10.37 -17.73
C ASP A 564 -8.62 10.92 -17.51
N GLY A 565 -7.59 10.14 -17.82
CA GLY A 565 -6.21 10.60 -17.68
C GLY A 565 -5.89 11.84 -18.50
N ALA A 566 -6.51 12.00 -19.68
CA ALA A 566 -6.41 13.25 -20.46
C ALA A 566 -7.07 14.45 -19.74
N ARG A 567 -8.26 14.27 -19.14
CA ARG A 567 -8.93 15.33 -18.36
C ARG A 567 -8.13 15.72 -17.13
N GLN A 568 -7.61 14.74 -16.39
CA GLN A 568 -6.84 14.98 -15.17
C GLN A 568 -5.48 15.64 -15.47
N ALA A 569 -4.81 15.26 -16.56
CA ALA A 569 -3.61 15.95 -17.02
C ALA A 569 -3.91 17.42 -17.36
N ALA A 570 -5.05 17.71 -18.01
CA ALA A 570 -5.46 19.08 -18.29
C ALA A 570 -5.73 19.89 -17.01
N LYS A 571 -6.40 19.29 -16.01
CA LYS A 571 -6.62 19.93 -14.69
C LYS A 571 -5.32 20.25 -13.97
N LEU A 572 -4.35 19.34 -14.00
CA LEU A 572 -3.03 19.55 -13.41
C LEU A 572 -2.29 20.72 -14.07
N LEU A 573 -2.28 20.76 -15.41
CA LEU A 573 -1.64 21.85 -16.15
C LEU A 573 -2.35 23.20 -15.89
N ALA A 574 -3.69 23.22 -15.90
CA ALA A 574 -4.46 24.42 -15.59
C ALA A 574 -4.14 24.94 -14.18
N ARG A 575 -4.10 24.04 -13.17
CA ARG A 575 -3.75 24.39 -11.79
C ARG A 575 -2.36 25.01 -11.68
N HIS A 576 -1.38 24.48 -12.41
CA HIS A 576 -0.03 25.06 -12.44
C HIS A 576 -0.03 26.48 -13.04
N MET A 577 -0.83 26.70 -14.08
CA MET A 577 -0.88 27.96 -14.83
C MET A 577 -1.80 29.03 -14.20
N GLU A 578 -2.67 28.67 -13.25
CA GLU A 578 -3.57 29.61 -12.54
C GLU A 578 -2.82 30.81 -11.92
N GLY A 579 -1.56 30.63 -11.51
CA GLY A 579 -0.69 31.68 -10.96
C GLY A 579 0.06 32.52 -11.99
N GLY A 580 -0.24 32.38 -13.29
CA GLY A 580 0.47 33.07 -14.38
C GLY A 580 1.77 32.39 -14.84
N ALA A 581 2.03 31.15 -14.39
CA ALA A 581 3.13 30.35 -14.90
C ALA A 581 2.88 29.90 -16.35
N ASP A 582 3.96 29.78 -17.13
CA ASP A 582 3.92 29.16 -18.46
C ASP A 582 3.67 27.64 -18.36
N TRP A 583 3.58 26.97 -19.52
CA TRP A 583 3.55 25.52 -19.56
C TRP A 583 4.77 24.93 -18.83
N PRO A 584 4.59 23.95 -17.93
CA PRO A 584 5.71 23.27 -17.31
C PRO A 584 6.51 22.54 -18.39
N ARG A 585 7.82 22.75 -18.44
CA ARG A 585 8.72 22.07 -19.36
C ARG A 585 8.94 20.62 -18.97
N THR A 586 9.03 20.33 -17.66
CA THR A 586 9.16 18.97 -17.16
C THR A 586 8.32 18.72 -15.91
N VAL A 587 7.62 17.58 -15.91
CA VAL A 587 6.77 17.13 -14.80
C VAL A 587 7.31 15.82 -14.25
N ALA A 588 7.55 15.76 -12.94
CA ALA A 588 7.81 14.49 -12.25
C ALA A 588 6.48 13.87 -11.79
N ILE A 589 6.22 12.63 -12.18
CA ILE A 589 5.03 11.86 -11.81
C ILE A 589 5.43 10.60 -11.06
N VAL A 590 4.73 10.32 -9.96
CA VAL A 590 4.81 9.03 -9.26
C VAL A 590 3.72 8.09 -9.74
N LEU A 591 4.09 6.84 -10.09
CA LEU A 591 3.16 5.80 -10.51
C LEU A 591 3.23 4.58 -9.57
N TRP A 592 2.10 4.27 -8.93
CA TRP A 592 1.95 3.12 -8.05
C TRP A 592 1.21 1.97 -8.73
N GLY A 593 1.47 0.74 -8.29
CA GLY A 593 0.67 -0.40 -8.75
C GLY A 593 -0.79 -0.24 -8.33
N ALA A 594 -1.03 0.07 -7.05
CA ALA A 594 -2.35 0.10 -6.45
C ALA A 594 -3.33 1.04 -7.15
N ASP A 595 -2.99 2.32 -7.32
CA ASP A 595 -3.87 3.32 -7.92
C ASP A 595 -4.18 3.02 -9.40
N ASN A 596 -3.21 2.49 -10.17
CA ASN A 596 -3.42 2.05 -11.54
C ASN A 596 -4.33 0.83 -11.64
N LEU A 597 -4.20 -0.14 -10.73
CA LEU A 597 -5.10 -1.28 -10.68
C LEU A 597 -6.52 -0.83 -10.31
N LYS A 598 -6.67 0.01 -9.28
CA LYS A 598 -7.96 0.56 -8.81
C LYS A 598 -8.71 1.42 -9.83
N SER A 599 -8.01 2.03 -10.77
CA SER A 599 -8.56 3.00 -11.74
C SER A 599 -8.42 2.56 -13.19
N GLU A 600 -8.15 1.28 -13.43
CA GLU A 600 -7.95 0.71 -14.77
C GLU A 600 -6.86 1.43 -15.59
N GLY A 601 -5.86 2.03 -14.92
CA GLY A 601 -4.73 2.72 -15.53
C GLY A 601 -4.92 4.22 -15.77
N ALA A 602 -5.74 4.92 -14.97
CA ALA A 602 -5.89 6.37 -15.12
C ALA A 602 -4.56 7.13 -14.90
N PRO A 603 -3.73 6.85 -13.86
CA PRO A 603 -2.45 7.52 -13.67
C PRO A 603 -1.44 7.32 -14.81
N VAL A 604 -1.27 6.08 -15.31
CA VAL A 604 -0.40 5.84 -16.48
C VAL A 604 -0.93 6.57 -17.72
N SER A 605 -2.25 6.69 -17.87
CA SER A 605 -2.87 7.47 -18.95
C SER A 605 -2.63 8.97 -18.81
N GLN A 606 -2.54 9.51 -17.58
CA GLN A 606 -2.16 10.92 -17.35
C GLN A 606 -0.75 11.20 -17.83
N ALA A 607 0.21 10.31 -17.50
CA ALA A 607 1.59 10.42 -18.00
C ALA A 607 1.63 10.39 -19.54
N MET A 608 0.90 9.46 -20.16
CA MET A 608 0.77 9.37 -21.62
C MET A 608 0.17 10.65 -22.22
N ALA A 609 -0.90 11.18 -21.60
CA ALA A 609 -1.53 12.41 -22.05
C ALA A 609 -0.55 13.60 -21.99
N LEU A 610 0.21 13.78 -20.90
CA LEU A 610 1.22 14.84 -20.76
C LEU A 610 2.27 14.80 -21.89
N LEU A 611 2.81 13.61 -22.19
CA LEU A 611 3.73 13.35 -23.32
C LEU A 611 3.08 13.60 -24.70
N GLY A 612 1.75 13.67 -24.76
CA GLY A 612 0.99 13.75 -26.01
C GLY A 612 0.94 12.41 -26.74
N ALA A 613 0.79 11.32 -26.00
CA ALA A 613 0.73 9.96 -26.51
C ALA A 613 -0.55 9.23 -26.08
N ARG A 614 -0.87 8.12 -26.75
CA ARG A 614 -1.97 7.20 -26.44
C ARG A 614 -1.46 5.75 -26.45
N PRO A 615 -2.09 4.83 -25.68
CA PRO A 615 -1.79 3.41 -25.78
C PRO A 615 -2.12 2.89 -27.19
N ARG A 616 -1.26 2.03 -27.71
CA ARG A 616 -1.46 1.30 -28.97
C ARG A 616 -1.96 -0.11 -28.63
N MET A 617 -3.08 -0.48 -29.24
CA MET A 617 -3.69 -1.80 -29.11
C MET A 617 -3.36 -2.67 -30.32
N ASP A 618 -3.20 -3.99 -30.12
CA ASP A 618 -3.14 -4.96 -31.21
C ASP A 618 -4.53 -5.30 -31.77
N GLY A 619 -4.60 -6.17 -32.78
CA GLY A 619 -5.88 -6.59 -33.40
C GLY A 619 -6.83 -7.36 -32.47
N TYR A 620 -6.36 -7.79 -31.30
CA TYR A 620 -7.16 -8.45 -30.26
C TYR A 620 -7.52 -7.50 -29.11
N GLY A 621 -7.19 -6.21 -29.22
CA GLY A 621 -7.46 -5.20 -28.20
C GLY A 621 -6.48 -5.22 -27.02
N ARG A 622 -5.31 -5.84 -27.16
CA ARG A 622 -4.28 -5.91 -26.12
C ARG A 622 -3.30 -4.76 -26.25
N VAL A 623 -2.93 -4.14 -25.12
CA VAL A 623 -1.90 -3.10 -25.10
C VAL A 623 -0.57 -3.66 -25.57
N CYS A 624 -0.01 -3.05 -26.62
CA CYS A 624 1.23 -3.49 -27.26
C CYS A 624 2.26 -2.36 -27.47
N GLY A 625 1.98 -1.13 -27.02
CA GLY A 625 2.92 -0.03 -27.09
C GLY A 625 2.27 1.34 -27.04
N ALA A 626 2.93 2.35 -27.60
CA ALA A 626 2.48 3.74 -27.63
C ALA A 626 2.31 4.29 -29.06
N THR A 627 1.53 5.37 -29.22
CA THR A 627 1.46 6.16 -30.45
C THR A 627 1.32 7.63 -30.09
N LEU A 628 1.94 8.53 -30.85
CA LEU A 628 1.83 9.97 -30.62
C LEU A 628 0.51 10.52 -31.14
N VAL A 629 -0.07 11.43 -30.35
CA VAL A 629 -1.13 12.34 -30.78
C VAL A 629 -0.47 13.47 -31.58
N PRO A 630 -0.93 13.83 -32.79
CA PRO A 630 -0.41 14.98 -33.54
C PRO A 630 -0.50 16.28 -32.73
N LEU A 631 0.46 17.20 -32.88
CA LEU A 631 0.47 18.47 -32.15
C LEU A 631 -0.79 19.32 -32.39
N GLU A 632 -1.33 19.26 -33.61
CA GLU A 632 -2.57 19.94 -34.02
C GLU A 632 -3.78 19.46 -33.20
N GLU A 633 -3.85 18.15 -32.94
CA GLU A 633 -4.88 17.54 -32.09
C GLU A 633 -4.58 17.77 -30.60
N LEU A 634 -3.31 17.77 -30.20
CA LEU A 634 -2.89 17.97 -28.81
C LEU A 634 -3.17 19.39 -28.31
N GLY A 635 -3.09 20.41 -29.19
CA GLY A 635 -3.43 21.80 -28.89
C GLY A 635 -2.49 22.52 -27.90
N ARG A 636 -1.37 21.91 -27.55
CA ARG A 636 -0.35 22.43 -26.62
C ARG A 636 1.01 21.77 -26.88
N PRO A 637 2.11 22.27 -26.27
CA PRO A 637 3.39 21.57 -26.29
C PRO A 637 3.31 20.16 -25.67
N ARG A 638 4.17 19.25 -26.13
CA ARG A 638 4.46 18.00 -25.42
C ARG A 638 5.28 18.32 -24.19
N ILE A 639 4.79 17.90 -23.04
CA ILE A 639 5.43 18.11 -21.75
C ILE A 639 6.42 16.98 -21.53
N ASP A 640 7.65 17.28 -21.08
CA ASP A 640 8.58 16.23 -20.68
C ASP A 640 8.13 15.61 -19.35
N VAL A 641 8.15 14.28 -19.25
CA VAL A 641 7.61 13.57 -18.08
C VAL A 641 8.67 12.66 -17.51
N MET A 642 9.09 12.90 -16.28
CA MET A 642 9.86 11.94 -15.50
C MET A 642 8.88 11.04 -14.73
N ALA A 643 8.67 9.82 -15.19
CA ALA A 643 7.89 8.83 -14.47
C ALA A 643 8.77 8.06 -13.50
N THR A 644 8.48 8.13 -12.21
CA THR A 644 9.08 7.25 -11.20
C THR A 644 8.07 6.16 -10.80
N LEU A 645 8.46 4.91 -11.00
CA LEU A 645 7.65 3.74 -10.75
C LEU A 645 7.99 3.17 -9.36
N SER A 646 6.96 2.79 -8.60
CA SER A 646 7.16 1.88 -7.47
C SER A 646 7.73 0.53 -7.95
N GLY A 647 8.47 -0.18 -7.09
CA GLY A 647 8.96 -1.53 -7.43
C GLY A 647 7.81 -2.50 -7.73
N ILE A 648 6.65 -2.29 -7.09
CA ILE A 648 5.44 -3.08 -7.32
C ILE A 648 4.86 -2.81 -8.72
N PHE A 649 4.80 -1.54 -9.15
CA PHE A 649 4.38 -1.20 -10.51
C PHE A 649 5.28 -1.88 -11.55
N ARG A 650 6.61 -1.83 -11.36
CA ARG A 650 7.57 -2.51 -12.24
C ARG A 650 7.26 -4.01 -12.38
N ASP A 651 7.00 -4.67 -11.26
CA ASP A 651 6.78 -6.12 -11.22
C ASP A 651 5.44 -6.53 -11.84
N LEU A 652 4.38 -5.72 -11.64
CA LEU A 652 3.02 -6.05 -12.08
C LEU A 652 2.67 -5.53 -13.48
N LEU A 653 3.27 -4.42 -13.92
CA LEU A 653 2.92 -3.69 -15.15
C LEU A 653 4.14 -3.46 -16.07
N PRO A 654 4.93 -4.51 -16.41
CA PRO A 654 6.08 -4.36 -17.31
C PRO A 654 5.70 -3.94 -18.73
N ILE A 655 4.50 -4.30 -19.20
CA ILE A 655 3.99 -3.88 -20.53
C ILE A 655 3.79 -2.37 -20.56
N GLN A 656 3.20 -1.80 -19.51
CA GLN A 656 2.94 -0.37 -19.35
C GLN A 656 4.25 0.40 -19.15
N THR A 657 5.21 -0.18 -18.42
CA THR A 657 6.57 0.37 -18.28
C THR A 657 7.22 0.56 -19.65
N ARG A 658 7.17 -0.47 -20.50
CA ARG A 658 7.69 -0.40 -21.88
C ARG A 658 6.91 0.60 -22.75
N MET A 659 5.59 0.67 -22.59
CA MET A 659 4.73 1.63 -23.29
C MET A 659 5.13 3.08 -22.98
N LEU A 660 5.37 3.41 -21.71
CA LEU A 660 5.83 4.75 -21.31
C LEU A 660 7.21 5.07 -21.90
N ALA A 661 8.14 4.11 -21.87
CA ALA A 661 9.47 4.28 -22.47
C ALA A 661 9.40 4.48 -23.99
N GLU A 662 8.51 3.75 -24.68
CA GLU A 662 8.24 3.95 -26.10
C GLU A 662 7.63 5.32 -26.39
N ALA A 663 6.69 5.79 -25.57
CA ALA A 663 6.11 7.12 -25.71
C ALA A 663 7.16 8.24 -25.58
N ALA A 664 8.05 8.14 -24.59
CA ALA A 664 9.14 9.09 -24.38
C ALA A 664 10.11 9.10 -25.57
N TYR A 665 10.50 7.92 -26.08
CA TYR A 665 11.37 7.80 -27.24
C TYR A 665 10.74 8.38 -28.51
N LEU A 666 9.47 8.06 -28.77
CA LEU A 666 8.73 8.59 -29.93
C LEU A 666 8.65 10.11 -29.85
N ALA A 667 8.29 10.67 -28.69
CA ALA A 667 8.22 12.12 -28.50
C ALA A 667 9.59 12.79 -28.67
N ALA A 668 10.68 12.22 -28.12
CA ALA A 668 12.03 12.77 -28.28
C ALA A 668 12.50 12.76 -29.75
N SER A 669 12.14 11.70 -30.48
CA SER A 669 12.59 11.45 -31.86
C SER A 669 11.73 12.14 -32.92
N ALA A 670 10.54 12.63 -32.56
CA ALA A 670 9.63 13.30 -33.49
C ALA A 670 10.27 14.54 -34.13
N ASP A 671 10.01 14.76 -35.42
CA ASP A 671 10.48 15.95 -36.14
C ASP A 671 9.55 17.14 -35.86
N GLU A 672 9.67 17.68 -34.65
CA GLU A 672 8.83 18.77 -34.14
C GLU A 672 9.70 19.92 -33.59
N PRO A 673 9.21 21.18 -33.63
CA PRO A 673 9.91 22.32 -33.04
C PRO A 673 10.15 22.14 -31.54
N ALA A 674 11.34 22.53 -31.07
CA ALA A 674 11.73 22.38 -29.67
C ALA A 674 10.85 23.20 -28.71
N GLU A 675 10.24 24.30 -29.16
CA GLU A 675 9.32 25.09 -28.33
C GLU A 675 7.96 24.41 -28.12
N LEU A 676 7.61 23.43 -28.96
CA LEU A 676 6.37 22.66 -28.89
C LEU A 676 6.60 21.21 -28.42
N ASN A 677 7.85 20.81 -28.20
CA ASN A 677 8.20 19.47 -27.76
C ASN A 677 9.37 19.52 -26.76
N TYR A 678 9.01 19.61 -25.48
CA TYR A 678 9.98 19.72 -24.39
C TYR A 678 10.75 18.42 -24.15
N VAL A 679 10.15 17.25 -24.46
CA VAL A 679 10.83 15.95 -24.42
C VAL A 679 12.05 15.96 -25.35
N ARG A 680 11.83 16.36 -26.62
CA ARG A 680 12.87 16.49 -27.64
C ARG A 680 13.90 17.54 -27.27
N ALA A 681 13.46 18.74 -26.89
CA ALA A 681 14.36 19.82 -26.49
C ALA A 681 15.32 19.36 -25.39
N ASN A 682 14.78 18.67 -24.38
CA ASN A 682 15.55 18.18 -23.25
C ASN A 682 16.52 17.06 -23.63
N ALA A 683 16.07 16.09 -24.44
CA ALA A 683 16.91 14.99 -24.91
C ALA A 683 18.09 15.51 -25.76
N LEU A 684 17.83 16.39 -26.73
CA LEU A 684 18.88 16.99 -27.56
C LEU A 684 19.89 17.78 -26.73
N ALA A 685 19.43 18.55 -25.74
CA ALA A 685 20.32 19.27 -24.82
C ALA A 685 21.20 18.31 -23.99
N HIS A 686 20.67 17.16 -23.58
CA HIS A 686 21.44 16.14 -22.86
C HIS A 686 22.47 15.46 -23.77
N MET A 687 22.09 15.11 -25.01
CA MET A 687 23.01 14.56 -26.01
C MET A 687 24.14 15.53 -26.32
N ALA A 688 23.84 16.81 -26.50
CA ALA A 688 24.86 17.84 -26.75
C ALA A 688 25.87 17.98 -25.60
N LYS A 689 25.43 17.75 -24.35
CA LYS A 689 26.28 17.83 -23.16
C LYS A 689 27.14 16.58 -22.93
N THR A 690 26.60 15.39 -23.21
CA THR A 690 27.22 14.11 -22.81
C THR A 690 27.78 13.30 -23.98
N GLY A 691 27.34 13.57 -25.20
CA GLY A 691 27.66 12.77 -26.39
C GLY A 691 26.93 11.43 -26.46
N CYS A 692 25.93 11.16 -25.60
CA CYS A 692 25.15 9.94 -25.65
C CYS A 692 24.19 9.89 -26.85
N ASP A 693 23.64 8.71 -27.12
CA ASP A 693 22.62 8.53 -28.16
C ASP A 693 21.22 8.98 -27.70
N MET A 694 20.29 9.02 -28.65
CA MET A 694 18.90 9.40 -28.38
C MET A 694 18.20 8.38 -27.46
N GLU A 695 18.48 7.07 -27.60
CA GLU A 695 17.93 6.02 -26.75
C GLU A 695 18.25 6.28 -25.27
N THR A 696 19.48 6.69 -24.97
CA THR A 696 19.90 7.03 -23.61
C THR A 696 19.35 8.39 -23.17
N ALA A 697 19.42 9.42 -24.01
CA ALA A 697 19.01 10.77 -23.64
C ALA A 697 17.51 10.93 -23.35
N CYS A 698 16.68 10.06 -23.95
CA CYS A 698 15.23 10.07 -23.79
C CYS A 698 14.70 9.15 -22.68
N LEU A 699 15.59 8.49 -21.90
CA LEU A 699 15.11 7.66 -20.79
C LEU A 699 14.42 8.56 -19.74
N ARG A 700 13.17 8.22 -19.45
CA ARG A 700 12.26 9.00 -18.61
C ARG A 700 11.48 8.18 -17.59
N VAL A 701 11.59 6.86 -17.68
CA VAL A 701 10.89 5.92 -16.82
C VAL A 701 11.90 5.33 -15.86
N PHE A 702 11.81 5.67 -14.58
CA PHE A 702 12.76 5.31 -13.53
C PHE A 702 12.10 4.41 -12.48
N SER A 703 12.86 3.51 -11.86
CA SER A 703 12.40 2.71 -10.72
C SER A 703 13.58 2.27 -9.84
N ASN A 704 13.29 1.39 -8.90
CA ASN A 704 14.27 0.62 -8.15
C ASN A 704 14.98 -0.40 -9.04
N ALA A 705 16.18 -0.81 -8.64
CA ALA A 705 16.83 -2.01 -9.18
C ALA A 705 15.91 -3.23 -9.03
N ASP A 706 16.03 -4.21 -9.93
CA ASP A 706 15.26 -5.46 -9.84
C ASP A 706 15.45 -6.12 -8.46
N GLY A 707 14.33 -6.55 -7.85
CA GLY A 707 14.31 -7.14 -6.51
C GLY A 707 14.40 -6.13 -5.35
N ALA A 708 14.53 -4.83 -5.63
CA ALA A 708 14.47 -3.77 -4.63
C ALA A 708 13.15 -3.00 -4.69
N TYR A 709 12.71 -2.49 -3.53
CA TYR A 709 11.49 -1.71 -3.31
C TYR A 709 11.78 -0.48 -2.43
N GLY A 710 10.98 0.57 -2.54
CA GLY A 710 11.08 1.80 -1.72
C GLY A 710 12.30 2.69 -2.02
N ALA A 711 12.22 3.98 -1.70
CA ALA A 711 13.35 4.92 -1.77
C ALA A 711 14.18 4.95 -0.46
N ASN A 712 13.70 4.27 0.59
CA ASN A 712 14.28 4.24 1.94
C ASN A 712 14.33 5.62 2.62
N VAL A 713 13.61 6.60 2.09
CA VAL A 713 13.45 7.92 2.72
C VAL A 713 12.55 7.78 3.94
N ASN A 714 11.49 6.96 3.84
CA ASN A 714 10.67 6.61 5.00
C ASN A 714 11.48 5.96 6.13
N MET A 715 12.36 5.01 5.82
CA MET A 715 13.17 4.32 6.82
C MET A 715 14.16 5.26 7.53
N LEU A 716 14.75 6.23 6.82
CA LEU A 716 15.59 7.26 7.44
C LEU A 716 14.79 8.17 8.36
N VAL A 717 13.60 8.62 7.94
CA VAL A 717 12.72 9.44 8.77
C VAL A 717 12.25 8.67 10.01
N ASP A 718 11.79 7.43 9.83
CA ASP A 718 11.25 6.58 10.90
C ASP A 718 12.29 6.28 11.99
N SER A 719 13.54 6.03 11.58
CA SER A 719 14.66 5.79 12.50
C SER A 719 15.28 7.07 13.07
N GLY A 720 14.99 8.24 12.48
CA GLY A 720 15.67 9.50 12.81
C GLY A 720 17.16 9.52 12.42
N ALA A 721 17.63 8.53 11.65
CA ALA A 721 19.05 8.29 11.38
C ALA A 721 19.58 9.13 10.19
N TRP A 722 19.48 10.45 10.30
CA TRP A 722 19.98 11.41 9.30
C TRP A 722 20.22 12.78 9.94
N ASP A 723 21.32 13.44 9.54
CA ASP A 723 21.71 14.75 10.07
C ASP A 723 21.34 15.89 9.11
N GLN A 724 21.48 15.65 7.80
CA GLN A 724 21.22 16.62 6.75
C GLN A 724 20.12 16.13 5.81
N GLU A 725 19.21 17.03 5.43
CA GLU A 725 18.10 16.71 4.52
C GLU A 725 18.57 16.20 3.14
N ASP A 726 19.80 16.52 2.73
CA ASP A 726 20.39 16.03 1.48
C ASP A 726 20.68 14.53 1.47
N GLU A 727 20.79 13.90 2.64
CA GLU A 727 20.88 12.44 2.78
C GLU A 727 19.60 11.75 2.29
N LEU A 728 18.44 12.40 2.46
CA LEU A 728 17.16 11.91 1.94
C LEU A 728 17.13 11.95 0.41
N ALA A 729 17.68 13.00 -0.21
CA ALA A 729 17.85 13.05 -1.66
C ALA A 729 18.87 12.00 -2.16
N ASP A 730 19.93 11.71 -1.40
CA ASP A 730 20.88 10.65 -1.71
C ASP A 730 20.22 9.28 -1.67
N ALA A 731 19.44 8.98 -0.64
CA ALA A 731 18.68 7.74 -0.53
C ALA A 731 17.78 7.55 -1.77
N TYR A 732 16.98 8.57 -2.10
CA TYR A 732 16.12 8.55 -3.28
C TYR A 732 16.92 8.33 -4.57
N THR A 733 17.90 9.19 -4.85
CA THR A 733 18.62 9.16 -6.14
C THR A 733 19.44 7.90 -6.34
N LYS A 734 20.06 7.34 -5.29
CA LYS A 734 20.80 6.07 -5.38
C LYS A 734 19.88 4.88 -5.67
N ARG A 735 18.69 4.86 -5.06
CA ARG A 735 17.77 3.72 -5.17
C ARG A 735 16.87 3.80 -6.40
N LYS A 736 16.53 5.00 -6.87
CA LYS A 736 15.57 5.24 -7.97
C LYS A 736 16.23 5.58 -9.32
N CYS A 737 17.55 5.47 -9.46
CA CYS A 737 18.23 5.81 -10.73
C CYS A 737 18.15 4.74 -11.83
N PHE A 738 17.32 3.71 -11.72
CA PHE A 738 17.26 2.64 -12.72
C PHE A 738 16.26 3.00 -13.80
N ALA A 739 16.75 3.36 -14.98
CA ALA A 739 15.94 3.83 -16.09
C ALA A 739 15.60 2.69 -17.06
N TYR A 740 14.37 2.70 -17.59
CA TYR A 740 13.84 1.69 -18.51
C TYR A 740 13.84 2.19 -19.95
N GLY A 741 14.38 1.38 -20.85
CA GLY A 741 14.30 1.56 -22.30
C GLY A 741 13.12 0.82 -22.93
N ARG A 742 13.01 0.91 -24.27
CA ARG A 742 12.00 0.19 -25.06
C ARG A 742 12.20 -1.32 -25.07
N ASP A 743 13.39 -1.78 -24.72
CA ASP A 743 13.73 -3.19 -24.47
C ASP A 743 13.13 -3.70 -23.14
N GLY A 744 12.63 -2.80 -22.28
CA GLY A 744 12.11 -3.12 -20.95
C GLY A 744 13.20 -3.50 -19.95
N GLN A 745 14.47 -3.22 -20.24
CA GLN A 745 15.58 -3.47 -19.31
C GLN A 745 15.89 -2.22 -18.49
N ALA A 746 16.17 -2.42 -17.22
CA ALA A 746 16.55 -1.35 -16.30
C ALA A 746 18.07 -1.17 -16.29
N LYS A 747 18.55 0.07 -16.43
CA LYS A 747 19.98 0.40 -16.33
C LYS A 747 20.18 1.57 -15.38
N ALA A 748 21.21 1.51 -14.54
CA ALA A 748 21.54 2.62 -13.65
C ALA A 748 21.95 3.85 -14.49
N GLN A 749 21.25 4.97 -14.30
CA GLN A 749 21.43 6.23 -15.02
C GLN A 749 21.42 7.43 -14.04
N PRO A 750 22.34 7.49 -13.07
CA PRO A 750 22.33 8.54 -12.03
C PRO A 750 22.58 9.95 -12.60
N GLU A 751 23.47 10.08 -13.59
CA GLU A 751 23.77 11.37 -14.22
C GLU A 751 22.57 11.92 -14.99
N LEU A 752 21.89 11.06 -15.75
CA LEU A 752 20.68 11.44 -16.47
C LEU A 752 19.53 11.76 -15.50
N LEU A 753 19.33 10.95 -14.45
CA LEU A 753 18.33 11.24 -13.43
C LEU A 753 18.54 12.64 -12.84
N ASN A 754 19.77 12.97 -12.43
CA ASN A 754 20.10 14.30 -11.89
C ASN A 754 19.85 15.42 -12.93
N ALA A 755 20.18 15.18 -14.21
CA ALA A 755 19.94 16.15 -15.28
C ALA A 755 18.44 16.38 -15.57
N VAL A 756 17.60 15.35 -15.40
CA VAL A 756 16.14 15.47 -15.52
C VAL A 756 15.56 16.18 -14.29
N LEU A 757 15.97 15.79 -13.08
CA LEU A 757 15.56 16.43 -11.82
C LEU A 757 15.87 17.93 -11.80
N SER A 758 17.00 18.36 -12.38
CA SER A 758 17.36 19.77 -12.48
C SER A 758 16.46 20.60 -13.41
N ARG A 759 15.49 19.97 -14.09
CA ARG A 759 14.56 20.62 -15.03
C ARG A 759 13.10 20.47 -14.61
N VAL A 760 12.81 19.77 -13.52
CA VAL A 760 11.45 19.53 -13.04
C VAL A 760 10.84 20.84 -12.53
N ASP A 761 9.75 21.27 -13.18
CA ASP A 761 9.00 22.47 -12.83
C ASP A 761 7.87 22.16 -11.83
N MET A 762 7.40 20.91 -11.77
CA MET A 762 6.48 20.44 -10.74
C MET A 762 6.58 18.93 -10.54
N ALA A 763 6.32 18.50 -9.31
CA ALA A 763 6.16 17.10 -8.95
C ALA A 763 4.69 16.82 -8.60
N TYR A 764 4.18 15.63 -8.93
CA TYR A 764 2.84 15.25 -8.53
C TYR A 764 2.63 13.75 -8.32
N GLN A 765 1.60 13.43 -7.54
CA GLN A 765 1.12 12.07 -7.32
C GLN A 765 -0.41 12.06 -7.18
N ASN A 766 -1.03 10.95 -7.58
CA ASN A 766 -2.45 10.69 -7.35
C ASN A 766 -2.67 10.13 -5.93
N LEU A 767 -3.76 10.56 -5.29
CA LEU A 767 -4.25 9.90 -4.08
C LEU A 767 -4.83 8.54 -4.45
N GLU A 768 -4.48 7.52 -3.68
CA GLU A 768 -4.81 6.14 -4.02
C GLU A 768 -6.27 5.82 -3.71
N SER A 769 -6.73 6.25 -2.53
CA SER A 769 -8.07 5.95 -1.99
C SER A 769 -8.45 7.00 -0.95
N VAL A 770 -9.71 6.98 -0.50
CA VAL A 770 -10.16 7.87 0.58
C VAL A 770 -9.49 7.48 1.89
N GLU A 771 -9.33 6.19 2.14
CA GLU A 771 -8.78 5.64 3.38
C GLU A 771 -7.31 6.07 3.54
N LEU A 772 -6.52 5.94 2.48
CA LEU A 772 -5.07 6.17 2.49
C LEU A 772 -4.72 7.61 2.07
N GLY A 773 -4.59 8.49 3.07
CA GLY A 773 -4.18 9.88 2.91
C GLY A 773 -2.66 10.07 2.82
N VAL A 774 -2.22 11.26 2.40
CA VAL A 774 -0.79 11.62 2.34
C VAL A 774 -0.13 11.66 3.71
N THR A 775 -0.90 11.86 4.78
CA THR A 775 -0.46 11.81 6.18
C THR A 775 -0.71 10.44 6.83
N THR A 776 -1.34 9.50 6.13
CA THR A 776 -1.70 8.18 6.68
C THR A 776 -0.63 7.13 6.41
N ILE A 777 -0.03 7.13 5.21
CA ILE A 777 1.04 6.19 4.86
C ILE A 777 2.32 6.91 4.45
N ASP A 778 3.45 6.29 4.75
CA ASP A 778 4.79 6.84 4.56
C ASP A 778 5.26 6.81 3.10
N HIS A 779 4.65 5.98 2.27
CA HIS A 779 4.99 5.76 0.86
C HIS A 779 4.90 7.04 0.02
N TYR A 780 4.00 7.96 0.38
CA TYR A 780 3.87 9.23 -0.34
C TYR A 780 5.10 10.10 -0.15
N PHE A 781 5.54 10.36 1.09
CA PHE A 781 6.72 11.18 1.32
C PHE A 781 8.02 10.44 0.97
N ASP A 782 8.04 9.10 1.06
CA ASP A 782 9.18 8.28 0.61
C ASP A 782 9.55 8.58 -0.85
N THR A 783 8.54 8.61 -1.72
CA THR A 783 8.75 8.80 -3.15
C THR A 783 8.51 10.24 -3.60
N LEU A 784 7.32 10.82 -3.42
CA LEU A 784 7.04 12.20 -3.86
C LEU A 784 7.83 13.23 -3.07
N GLY A 785 7.93 13.05 -1.75
CA GLY A 785 8.82 13.85 -0.91
C GLY A 785 10.28 13.68 -1.32
N GLY A 786 10.74 12.44 -1.51
CA GLY A 786 12.08 12.13 -2.02
C GLY A 786 12.40 12.84 -3.35
N ILE A 787 11.46 12.89 -4.30
CA ILE A 787 11.57 13.70 -5.52
C ILE A 787 11.69 15.18 -5.18
N GLY A 788 10.80 15.72 -4.35
CA GLY A 788 10.80 17.13 -3.96
C GLY A 788 12.17 17.56 -3.42
N ARG A 789 12.75 16.75 -2.52
CA ARG A 789 14.09 16.97 -1.98
C ARG A 789 15.18 16.87 -3.05
N ALA A 790 15.12 15.84 -3.90
CA ALA A 790 16.11 15.65 -4.95
C ALA A 790 16.07 16.76 -6.02
N VAL A 791 14.89 17.27 -6.36
CA VAL A 791 14.69 18.43 -7.24
C VAL A 791 15.26 19.69 -6.59
N LYS A 792 14.94 19.96 -5.31
CA LYS A 792 15.49 21.11 -4.57
C LYS A 792 17.02 21.11 -4.59
N ARG A 793 17.64 19.95 -4.36
CA ARG A 793 19.09 19.77 -4.42
C ARG A 793 19.65 20.01 -5.83
N ALA A 794 19.00 19.46 -6.86
CA ALA A 794 19.50 19.54 -8.24
C ALA A 794 19.31 20.92 -8.88
N ARG A 795 18.24 21.64 -8.52
CA ARG A 795 17.90 22.98 -9.05
C ARG A 795 18.43 24.13 -8.21
N GLY A 796 18.60 23.92 -6.90
CA GLY A 796 18.85 24.97 -5.90
C GLY A 796 17.58 25.59 -5.32
N GLU A 797 16.41 25.32 -5.90
CA GLU A 797 15.10 25.79 -5.43
C GLU A 797 14.06 24.66 -5.50
N ALA A 798 13.04 24.74 -4.64
CA ALA A 798 11.97 23.73 -4.60
C ALA A 798 11.01 23.89 -5.79
N ALA A 799 10.53 22.76 -6.32
CA ALA A 799 9.42 22.76 -7.27
C ALA A 799 8.09 22.58 -6.53
N PRO A 800 6.99 23.21 -6.99
CA PRO A 800 5.66 22.96 -6.45
C PRO A 800 5.31 21.47 -6.53
N THR A 801 4.73 20.97 -5.44
CA THR A 801 4.28 19.58 -5.31
C THR A 801 2.76 19.56 -5.26
N TYR A 802 2.15 18.77 -6.15
CA TYR A 802 0.70 18.66 -6.28
C TYR A 802 0.21 17.25 -5.93
N ILE A 803 -0.96 17.18 -5.31
CA ILE A 803 -1.71 15.95 -5.07
C ILE A 803 -3.00 16.01 -5.87
N SER A 804 -3.26 15.00 -6.68
CA SER A 804 -4.55 14.85 -7.36
C SER A 804 -5.42 13.86 -6.60
N ASP A 805 -6.50 14.36 -6.03
CA ASP A 805 -7.51 13.56 -5.36
C ASP A 805 -8.65 13.29 -6.33
N GLN A 806 -8.68 12.09 -6.89
CA GLN A 806 -9.73 11.62 -7.79
C GLN A 806 -10.66 10.62 -7.10
N THR A 807 -10.55 10.48 -5.79
CA THR A 807 -11.27 9.44 -5.04
C THR A 807 -12.78 9.60 -5.13
N ARG A 808 -13.26 10.82 -5.45
CA ARG A 808 -14.67 11.16 -5.67
C ARG A 808 -14.85 12.11 -6.86
N GLY A 809 -15.99 11.97 -7.55
CA GLY A 809 -16.46 12.90 -8.57
C GLY A 809 -15.44 13.17 -9.68
N GLU A 810 -15.33 14.42 -10.14
CA GLU A 810 -14.40 14.77 -11.22
C GLU A 810 -12.93 14.91 -10.78
N GLY A 811 -12.63 14.79 -9.48
CA GLY A 811 -11.31 14.99 -8.91
C GLY A 811 -10.83 16.45 -8.79
N LYS A 812 -9.93 16.69 -7.83
CA LYS A 812 -9.35 17.99 -7.49
C LYS A 812 -7.82 17.92 -7.41
N VAL A 813 -7.13 18.93 -7.95
CA VAL A 813 -5.68 19.07 -7.83
C VAL A 813 -5.37 20.10 -6.75
N ARG A 814 -4.69 19.67 -5.69
CA ARG A 814 -4.28 20.50 -4.55
C ARG A 814 -2.77 20.63 -4.52
N THR A 815 -2.26 21.70 -3.96
CA THR A 815 -0.87 21.72 -3.49
C THR A 815 -0.72 20.73 -2.33
N LEU A 816 0.51 20.28 -2.06
CA LEU A 816 0.79 19.41 -0.92
C LEU A 816 0.34 20.06 0.41
N ASN A 817 0.61 21.35 0.59
CA ASN A 817 0.21 22.09 1.78
C ASN A 817 -1.33 22.08 1.95
N GLU A 818 -2.09 22.40 0.90
CA GLU A 818 -3.56 22.34 0.92
C GLU A 818 -4.08 20.94 1.29
N GLN A 819 -3.44 19.87 0.78
CA GLN A 819 -3.82 18.50 1.10
C GLN A 819 -3.48 18.12 2.55
N VAL A 820 -2.30 18.45 3.05
CA VAL A 820 -1.90 18.21 4.45
C VAL A 820 -2.82 18.97 5.40
N ALA A 821 -3.14 20.23 5.09
CA ALA A 821 -4.06 21.04 5.88
C ALA A 821 -5.49 20.47 5.89
N LEU A 822 -5.97 19.95 4.75
CA LEU A 822 -7.26 19.28 4.64
C LEU A 822 -7.30 18.02 5.53
N GLU A 823 -6.31 17.14 5.38
CA GLU A 823 -6.23 15.88 6.14
C GLU A 823 -6.04 16.12 7.64
N THR A 824 -5.24 17.13 8.01
CA THR A 824 -5.05 17.51 9.42
C THR A 824 -6.38 17.91 10.06
N ARG A 825 -7.17 18.77 9.38
CA ARG A 825 -8.46 19.23 9.91
C ARG A 825 -9.52 18.13 9.91
N THR A 826 -9.56 17.31 8.86
CA THR A 826 -10.61 16.30 8.69
C THR A 826 -10.33 15.02 9.46
N ARG A 827 -9.06 14.72 9.76
CA ARG A 827 -8.60 13.52 10.48
C ARG A 827 -7.93 13.88 11.81
N MET A 828 -6.65 14.26 11.79
CA MET A 828 -5.81 14.39 13.00
C MET A 828 -6.44 15.22 14.11
N LEU A 829 -6.99 16.38 13.77
CA LEU A 829 -7.61 17.28 14.76
C LEU A 829 -9.12 17.07 14.90
N ASN A 830 -9.71 16.18 14.10
CA ASN A 830 -11.13 15.90 14.12
C ASN A 830 -11.47 14.87 15.21
N PRO A 831 -12.27 15.23 16.23
CA PRO A 831 -12.71 14.30 17.26
C PRO A 831 -13.37 13.04 16.71
N LYS A 832 -14.14 13.15 15.62
CA LYS A 832 -14.78 11.98 15.00
C LYS A 832 -13.75 10.95 14.53
N TRP A 833 -12.60 11.41 14.01
CA TRP A 833 -11.55 10.52 13.53
C TRP A 833 -10.69 9.97 14.67
N TYR A 834 -10.11 10.84 15.51
CA TYR A 834 -9.19 10.37 16.55
C TYR A 834 -9.92 9.59 17.65
N GLU A 835 -11.17 9.90 17.99
CA GLU A 835 -11.95 9.07 18.93
C GLU A 835 -12.31 7.71 18.31
N GLY A 836 -12.62 7.69 17.01
CA GLY A 836 -12.77 6.45 16.25
C GLY A 836 -11.52 5.58 16.34
N MET A 837 -10.34 6.16 16.14
CA MET A 837 -9.08 5.42 16.29
C MET A 837 -8.85 4.97 17.74
N LEU A 838 -8.98 5.86 18.72
CA LEU A 838 -8.75 5.56 20.14
C LEU A 838 -9.72 4.53 20.73
N SER A 839 -10.86 4.28 20.08
CA SER A 839 -11.75 3.17 20.44
C SER A 839 -11.10 1.79 20.25
N HIS A 840 -10.07 1.68 19.40
CA HIS A 840 -9.26 0.48 19.19
C HIS A 840 -7.98 0.44 20.05
N GLY A 841 -7.90 1.29 21.08
CA GLY A 841 -6.87 1.27 22.10
C GLY A 841 -5.43 1.34 21.56
N HIS A 842 -4.64 0.29 21.81
CA HIS A 842 -3.21 0.21 21.49
C HIS A 842 -2.90 0.57 20.02
N GLU A 843 -3.69 0.03 19.09
CA GLU A 843 -3.51 0.22 17.65
C GLU A 843 -4.01 1.58 17.18
N GLY A 844 -4.99 2.16 17.87
CA GLY A 844 -5.50 3.50 17.64
C GLY A 844 -4.47 4.59 17.90
N VAL A 845 -3.78 4.52 19.04
CA VAL A 845 -2.69 5.47 19.38
C VAL A 845 -1.56 5.39 18.36
N ARG A 846 -1.23 4.18 17.89
CA ARG A 846 -0.22 3.97 16.85
C ARG A 846 -0.58 4.67 15.54
N GLN A 847 -1.86 4.67 15.12
CA GLN A 847 -2.28 5.38 13.90
C GLN A 847 -2.08 6.90 14.04
N ILE A 848 -2.33 7.45 15.23
CA ILE A 848 -2.11 8.88 15.51
C ILE A 848 -0.60 9.19 15.46
N GLU A 849 0.23 8.39 16.14
CA GLU A 849 1.69 8.55 16.11
C GLU A 849 2.25 8.46 14.69
N ALA A 850 1.84 7.46 13.91
CA ALA A 850 2.28 7.27 12.54
C ALA A 850 1.96 8.50 11.68
N SER A 851 0.78 9.12 11.86
CA SER A 851 0.44 10.34 11.14
C SER A 851 1.26 11.57 11.54
N VAL A 852 1.65 11.69 12.81
CA VAL A 852 2.61 12.71 13.24
C VAL A 852 3.98 12.47 12.59
N THR A 853 4.47 11.23 12.60
CA THR A 853 5.74 10.85 11.95
C THR A 853 5.73 11.11 10.44
N ASN A 854 4.63 10.77 9.74
CA ASN A 854 4.47 11.05 8.32
C ASN A 854 4.45 12.56 8.01
N THR A 855 3.88 13.37 8.92
CA THR A 855 3.89 14.84 8.82
C THR A 855 5.32 15.39 8.92
N VAL A 856 6.14 14.87 9.85
CA VAL A 856 7.58 15.18 9.91
C VAL A 856 8.29 14.77 8.62
N GLY A 857 7.96 13.61 8.06
CA GLY A 857 8.49 13.17 6.76
C GLY A 857 8.22 14.16 5.61
N TRP A 858 7.03 14.77 5.57
CA TRP A 858 6.73 15.83 4.60
C TRP A 858 7.53 17.11 4.84
N SER A 859 7.71 17.53 6.10
CA SER A 859 8.57 18.66 6.41
C SER A 859 10.02 18.40 5.98
N ALA A 860 10.58 17.24 6.31
CA ALA A 860 11.96 16.89 5.98
C ALA A 860 12.23 16.82 4.47
N THR A 861 11.22 16.42 3.70
CA THR A 861 11.36 16.23 2.26
C THR A 861 10.98 17.45 1.42
N THR A 862 10.00 18.25 1.87
CA THR A 862 9.44 19.35 1.06
C THR A 862 9.47 20.70 1.76
N GLY A 863 9.48 20.74 3.09
CA GLY A 863 9.34 21.97 3.87
C GLY A 863 7.97 22.66 3.71
N ALA A 864 6.95 21.93 3.26
CA ALA A 864 5.66 22.50 2.86
C ALA A 864 4.54 22.39 3.93
N VAL A 865 4.85 21.88 5.13
CA VAL A 865 3.88 21.74 6.23
C VAL A 865 3.84 23.04 7.02
N ASP A 866 2.64 23.59 7.25
CA ASP A 866 2.48 24.82 8.02
C ASP A 866 2.79 24.62 9.52
N PRO A 867 3.40 25.60 10.19
CA PRO A 867 3.69 25.54 11.63
C PRO A 867 2.48 25.29 12.53
N TRP A 868 1.29 25.80 12.16
CA TRP A 868 0.06 25.62 12.95
C TRP A 868 -0.32 24.14 13.08
N VAL A 869 0.04 23.29 12.10
CA VAL A 869 -0.25 21.85 12.12
C VAL A 869 0.40 21.21 13.34
N TYR A 870 1.69 21.46 13.54
CA TYR A 870 2.44 20.96 14.70
C TYR A 870 1.92 21.53 16.01
N GLN A 871 1.68 22.86 16.06
CA GLN A 871 1.13 23.53 17.23
C GLN A 871 -0.17 22.85 17.71
N ARG A 872 -1.12 22.64 16.80
CA ARG A 872 -2.43 22.04 17.13
C ARG A 872 -2.33 20.57 17.51
N MET A 873 -1.45 19.81 16.86
CA MET A 873 -1.17 18.40 17.22
C MET A 873 -0.59 18.32 18.64
N THR A 874 0.39 19.17 18.97
CA THR A 874 0.99 19.25 20.30
C THR A 874 -0.04 19.61 21.37
N GLU A 875 -0.84 20.66 21.13
CA GLU A 875 -1.92 21.07 22.03
C GLU A 875 -2.91 19.93 22.30
N THR A 876 -3.33 19.24 21.25
CA THR A 876 -4.39 18.22 21.33
C THR A 876 -3.92 16.93 21.97
N PHE A 877 -2.75 16.42 21.59
CA PHE A 877 -2.33 15.06 21.94
C PHE A 877 -1.31 15.00 23.08
N VAL A 878 -0.55 16.07 23.32
CA VAL A 878 0.53 16.06 24.31
C VAL A 878 0.27 17.03 25.45
N LEU A 879 -0.15 18.27 25.18
CA LEU A 879 -0.32 19.28 26.24
C LEU A 879 -1.63 19.12 27.02
N ASP A 880 -2.69 18.62 26.39
CA ASP A 880 -3.90 18.19 27.10
C ASP A 880 -3.57 17.00 28.02
N ALA A 881 -3.59 17.24 29.34
CA ALA A 881 -3.21 16.24 30.34
C ALA A 881 -4.13 15.01 30.35
N ALA A 882 -5.43 15.18 30.04
CA ALA A 882 -6.37 14.07 30.00
C ALA A 882 -6.12 13.20 28.76
N MET A 883 -5.90 13.82 27.61
CA MET A 883 -5.51 13.11 26.39
C MET A 883 -4.16 12.43 26.56
N ARG A 884 -3.12 13.14 27.03
CA ARG A 884 -1.79 12.57 27.27
C ARG A 884 -1.84 11.34 28.17
N LYS A 885 -2.58 11.41 29.28
CA LYS A 885 -2.76 10.26 30.18
C LYS A 885 -3.44 9.10 29.45
N ARG A 886 -4.52 9.36 28.71
CA ARG A 886 -5.24 8.32 27.96
C ARG A 886 -4.35 7.64 26.92
N LEU A 887 -3.59 8.40 26.14
CA LEU A 887 -2.66 7.85 25.15
C LEU A 887 -1.60 6.99 25.82
N ALA A 888 -1.00 7.46 26.92
CA ALA A 888 0.02 6.73 27.67
C ALA A 888 -0.52 5.42 28.26
N ASP A 889 -1.76 5.40 28.76
CA ASP A 889 -2.40 4.21 29.29
C ASP A 889 -2.71 3.17 28.19
N LEU A 890 -3.06 3.63 26.98
CA LEU A 890 -3.40 2.77 25.84
C LEU A 890 -2.17 2.24 25.09
N ASN A 891 -1.16 3.08 24.87
CA ASN A 891 0.10 2.74 24.21
C ASN A 891 1.24 3.67 24.68
N PRO A 892 1.99 3.30 25.73
CA PRO A 892 3.04 4.16 26.27
C PRO A 892 4.18 4.39 25.28
N LYS A 893 4.57 3.38 24.49
CA LYS A 893 5.66 3.44 23.50
C LYS A 893 5.32 4.41 22.36
N ALA A 894 4.14 4.29 21.75
CA ALA A 894 3.71 5.21 20.69
C ALA A 894 3.51 6.64 21.23
N SER A 895 3.04 6.78 22.47
CA SER A 895 2.85 8.10 23.08
C SER A 895 4.17 8.86 23.28
N ALA A 896 5.19 8.19 23.86
CA ALA A 896 6.52 8.77 24.02
C ALA A 896 7.14 9.11 22.66
N ARG A 897 7.02 8.21 21.68
CA ARG A 897 7.51 8.44 20.32
C ARG A 897 6.87 9.65 19.66
N MET A 898 5.55 9.81 19.77
CA MET A 898 4.82 10.96 19.23
C MET A 898 5.34 12.28 19.82
N ALA A 899 5.55 12.34 21.14
CA ALA A 899 6.15 13.52 21.78
C ALA A 899 7.57 13.78 21.25
N ASN A 900 8.40 12.75 21.12
CA ASN A 900 9.76 12.87 20.59
C ASN A 900 9.78 13.34 19.13
N ARG A 901 8.79 12.95 18.31
CA ARG A 901 8.67 13.45 16.92
C ARG A 901 8.29 14.92 16.85
N LEU A 902 7.47 15.40 17.78
CA LEU A 902 7.13 16.83 17.88
C LEU A 902 8.32 17.66 18.37
N ILE A 903 9.13 17.11 19.29
CA ILE A 903 10.40 17.72 19.73
C ILE A 903 11.40 17.74 18.57
N GLU A 904 11.54 16.64 17.83
CA GLU A 904 12.40 16.55 16.65
C GLU A 904 11.99 17.58 15.58
N ALA A 905 10.70 17.78 15.35
CA ALA A 905 10.20 18.80 14.43
C ALA A 905 10.69 20.21 14.82
N HIS A 906 10.81 20.49 16.12
CA HIS A 906 11.41 21.72 16.61
C HIS A 906 12.93 21.75 16.43
N GLU A 907 13.64 20.71 16.84
CA GLU A 907 15.11 20.64 16.75
C GLU A 907 15.61 20.75 15.31
N ARG A 908 14.84 20.21 14.35
CA ARG A 908 15.11 20.31 12.91
C ARG A 908 14.57 21.59 12.25
N ARG A 909 13.96 22.50 13.03
CA ARG A 909 13.40 23.79 12.58
C ARG A 909 12.28 23.69 11.56
N TYR A 910 11.44 22.67 11.70
CA TYR A 910 10.16 22.56 10.98
C TYR A 910 9.02 23.31 11.68
N TRP A 911 9.17 23.54 12.97
CA TRP A 911 8.24 24.29 13.79
C TRP A 911 8.99 25.01 14.92
N GLU A 912 8.71 26.29 15.12
CA GLU A 912 9.30 27.11 16.18
C GLU A 912 8.19 27.57 17.14
N PRO A 913 7.80 26.74 18.13
CA PRO A 913 6.85 27.16 19.16
C PRO A 913 7.41 28.28 20.03
N ASP A 914 6.51 28.97 20.75
CA ASP A 914 6.93 29.85 21.83
C ASP A 914 7.63 29.06 22.97
N ALA A 915 8.37 29.78 23.80
CA ALA A 915 9.18 29.19 24.86
C ALA A 915 8.34 28.42 25.90
N GLU A 916 7.10 28.86 26.14
CA GLU A 916 6.20 28.21 27.10
C GLU A 916 5.71 26.85 26.57
N THR A 917 5.29 26.81 25.31
CA THR A 917 4.85 25.62 24.60
C THR A 917 5.98 24.60 24.51
N LEU A 918 7.20 25.04 24.17
CA LEU A 918 8.36 24.16 24.09
C LEU A 918 8.72 23.53 25.44
N GLU A 919 8.71 24.32 26.51
CA GLU A 919 9.00 23.84 27.86
C GLU A 919 7.89 22.89 28.37
N ALA A 920 6.64 23.15 28.01
CA ALA A 920 5.53 22.24 28.31
C ALA A 920 5.65 20.91 27.54
N LEU A 921 6.04 20.96 26.27
CA LEU A 921 6.27 19.78 25.43
C LEU A 921 7.41 18.92 25.96
N ARG A 922 8.54 19.52 26.36
CA ARG A 922 9.69 18.80 26.94
C ARG A 922 9.31 18.08 28.23
N ARG A 923 8.68 18.78 29.18
CA ARG A 923 8.21 18.17 30.44
C ARG A 923 7.20 17.05 30.21
N ALA A 924 6.32 17.20 29.23
CA ALA A 924 5.37 16.15 28.86
C ALA A 924 6.07 14.93 28.21
N GLY A 925 7.12 15.15 27.41
CA GLY A 925 7.97 14.10 26.86
C GLY A 925 8.70 13.33 27.96
N GLU A 926 9.36 14.03 28.88
CA GLU A 926 10.02 13.44 30.06
C GLU A 926 9.05 12.59 30.89
N GLU A 927 7.83 13.08 31.16
CA GLU A 927 6.80 12.31 31.87
C GLU A 927 6.44 11.01 31.15
N LEU A 928 6.35 11.03 29.80
CA LEU A 928 6.03 9.86 29.00
C LEU A 928 7.19 8.85 28.98
N GLU A 929 8.43 9.33 28.95
CA GLU A 929 9.63 8.49 29.05
C GLU A 929 9.77 7.85 30.44
N ASP A 930 9.60 8.60 31.52
CA ASP A 930 9.64 8.09 32.90
C ASP A 930 8.61 6.96 33.11
N ARG A 931 7.40 7.14 32.58
CA ARG A 931 6.35 6.12 32.61
C ARG A 931 6.73 4.88 31.82
N LEU A 932 7.34 5.06 30.64
CA LEU A 932 7.76 3.96 29.77
C LEU A 932 8.87 3.11 30.41
N GLU A 933 9.83 3.76 31.07
CA GLU A 933 10.95 3.13 31.77
C GLU A 933 10.57 2.58 33.16
N GLY A 934 9.33 2.83 33.61
CA GLY A 934 8.85 2.38 34.92
C GLY A 934 9.43 3.15 36.11
N VAL A 935 9.99 4.34 35.87
CA VAL A 935 10.50 5.25 36.89
C VAL A 935 9.32 6.06 37.42
N SER A 936 8.53 5.49 38.33
CA SER A 936 7.51 6.29 39.02
C SER A 936 8.19 7.30 39.95
N ILE A 937 7.89 8.59 39.78
CA ILE A 937 8.10 9.60 40.84
C ILE A 937 7.40 9.06 42.08
N ALA A 938 8.18 8.68 43.10
CA ALA A 938 7.64 8.36 44.41
C ALA A 938 6.79 9.54 44.85
N ALA A 939 5.49 9.31 45.03
CA ALA A 939 4.52 10.34 45.39
C ALA A 939 5.00 11.18 46.59
N GLU A 940 5.01 12.50 46.42
CA GLU A 940 4.84 13.45 47.53
C GLU A 940 3.36 13.75 47.74
#